data_AF-A0A010R3N5-F1
#
_entry.id   AF-A0A010R3N5-F1
#
_cell.length_a   1.000
_cell.length_b   1.000
_cell.length_c   1.000
_cell.angle_alpha   90.00
_cell.angle_beta   90.00
_cell.angle_gamma   90.00
#
_symmetry.space_group_name_H-M   'P 1'
#
loop_
_entity.id
_entity.type
_entity.pdbx_description
1 polymer ?
#
loop_
_entity_poly.entity_id
_entity_poly.type
_entity_poly.pdbx_seq_one_letter_code
_entity_poly.pdbx_strand_id
1 'polypeptide(L)'
;MSSTIPRVGFPAEIWLHVCNFLDSFDLAALAQVSIEFHMNLQKEVYLAAMRDDNTHIVSRSAATGNLATLQRIASHGADMNKIYPANAPQHLKDWFKWQEEWNSREAPNGQGVEVALSKACFATPLHLAAKGGHYDTVRWLLDQHSVDLEMPARFLCQCIPPGTYPVPTYRLIGQAVPAWTPLHIAICHHKVSVARLLLSSGASSRSVSVGHTSPKYPRFNQVFDRAWEGLNPTKYRGPAVAVSALQSAAYSGNEPIIKELVQCMGVDADEVVVESGATPLYYALTVHNELSVALLRRLGANPERSFTLDRIGIHYDNAFEYALAMEKTDPTLNVLELFSSKVATDIFKFTSNVAKSNAARYLFSEPGGAWYCPSGTEGKIVSRLRQSLLTARSEYWDQDYHTPLAPGLNKMMPDILWDTIAQHEPHFAPLDQEILDCFLIACQCSFPALETSTLERFLYTSKIHLQKVVDLHVGSKVIEYAYDTDLSGTQSSVHSDMDAKDDRSEATTCTIGMLALHATVAAFEPRPFLIDEGSNEALVRNAKWLITKGASPTVTPGIDLKWSPLLHFFDTITKTWDRDCVTNAFQGGTLAEALANMIKVLGEGGGWFPLGENDEGTMFSTVLACHTALKAVLPTSSGQRRGEAIAEARNVIESCMPPKVFEAWKSLSQ
;
A
#
# COMPACT_ATOMS: atom_id res chain seq x y z
N MET A 1 -35.75 -64.13 -38.11
CA MET A 1 -36.96 -64.39 -37.30
C MET A 1 -37.69 -63.07 -37.12
N SER A 2 -38.91 -63.01 -37.64
CA SER A 2 -39.85 -61.89 -37.51
C SER A 2 -40.11 -61.58 -36.03
N SER A 3 -39.72 -60.40 -35.52
CA SER A 3 -40.17 -59.93 -34.21
C SER A 3 -41.54 -59.26 -34.36
N THR A 4 -42.58 -60.09 -34.46
CA THR A 4 -43.98 -59.70 -34.25
C THR A 4 -44.23 -59.49 -32.77
N ILE A 5 -43.71 -58.40 -32.23
CA ILE A 5 -44.30 -57.75 -31.06
C ILE A 5 -44.76 -56.40 -31.60
N PRO A 6 -46.06 -56.08 -31.59
CA PRO A 6 -46.46 -54.70 -31.81
C PRO A 6 -45.80 -53.94 -30.66
N ARG A 7 -44.76 -53.14 -30.93
CA ARG A 7 -44.40 -52.07 -30.03
C ARG A 7 -45.64 -51.18 -30.03
N VAL A 8 -46.56 -51.44 -29.09
CA VAL A 8 -47.59 -50.50 -28.71
C VAL A 8 -46.80 -49.36 -28.07
N GLY A 9 -46.20 -48.52 -28.92
CA GLY A 9 -45.74 -47.23 -28.51
C GLY A 9 -46.99 -46.53 -28.05
N PHE A 10 -47.08 -46.24 -26.75
CA PHE A 10 -48.16 -45.39 -26.28
C PHE A 10 -48.18 -44.13 -27.16
N PRO A 11 -49.35 -43.67 -27.62
CA PRO A 11 -49.47 -42.40 -28.33
C PRO A 11 -48.74 -41.29 -27.57
N ALA A 12 -48.18 -40.32 -28.30
CA ALA A 12 -47.41 -39.24 -27.70
C ALA A 12 -48.21 -38.53 -26.59
N GLU A 13 -49.53 -38.44 -26.75
CA GLU A 13 -50.48 -37.87 -25.80
C GLU A 13 -50.49 -38.56 -24.43
N ILE A 14 -50.33 -39.89 -24.39
CA ILE A 14 -50.27 -40.64 -23.14
C ILE A 14 -48.94 -40.39 -22.43
N TRP A 15 -47.83 -40.35 -23.19
CA TRP A 15 -46.52 -40.01 -22.63
C TRP A 15 -46.47 -38.58 -22.09
N LEU A 16 -47.11 -37.62 -22.79
CA LEU A 16 -47.27 -36.25 -22.32
C LEU A 16 -48.13 -36.19 -21.04
N HIS A 17 -49.16 -37.03 -20.92
CA HIS A 17 -49.97 -37.09 -19.70
C HIS A 17 -49.18 -37.67 -18.52
N VAL A 18 -48.38 -38.73 -18.74
CA VAL A 18 -47.46 -39.29 -17.74
C VAL A 18 -46.44 -38.24 -17.29
N CYS A 19 -45.90 -37.47 -18.23
CA CYS A 19 -44.93 -36.41 -17.97
C CYS A 19 -45.45 -35.33 -17.01
N ASN A 20 -46.76 -35.07 -16.95
CA ASN A 20 -47.32 -34.11 -15.99
C ASN A 20 -47.11 -34.52 -14.53
N PHE A 21 -46.96 -35.82 -14.27
CA PHE A 21 -46.77 -36.39 -12.94
C PHE A 21 -45.31 -36.67 -12.60
N LEU A 22 -44.39 -36.46 -13.53
CA LEU A 22 -42.94 -36.61 -13.29
C LEU A 22 -42.34 -35.29 -12.80
N ASP A 23 -41.31 -35.40 -11.97
CA ASP A 23 -40.42 -34.28 -11.69
C ASP A 23 -39.42 -34.07 -12.83
N SER A 24 -38.71 -32.94 -12.80
CA SER A 24 -37.76 -32.58 -13.86
C SER A 24 -36.60 -33.57 -14.00
N PHE A 25 -36.26 -34.32 -12.94
CA PHE A 25 -35.18 -35.31 -12.96
C PHE A 25 -35.63 -36.59 -13.66
N ASP A 26 -36.77 -37.14 -13.26
CA ASP A 26 -37.36 -38.35 -13.83
C ASP A 26 -37.74 -38.14 -15.30
N LEU A 27 -38.22 -36.95 -15.64
CA LEU A 27 -38.59 -36.58 -16.99
C LEU A 27 -37.35 -36.40 -17.89
N ALA A 28 -36.25 -35.87 -17.35
CA ALA A 28 -34.96 -35.83 -18.04
C ALA A 28 -34.37 -37.24 -18.24
N ALA A 29 -34.49 -38.12 -17.24
CA ALA A 29 -34.07 -39.51 -17.35
C ALA A 29 -34.88 -40.25 -18.43
N LEU A 30 -36.20 -40.05 -18.47
CA LEU A 30 -37.09 -40.62 -19.50
C LEU A 30 -36.71 -40.13 -20.90
N ALA A 31 -36.41 -38.85 -21.06
CA ALA A 31 -35.96 -38.28 -22.33
C ALA A 31 -34.59 -38.82 -22.78
N GLN A 32 -33.77 -39.38 -21.89
CA GLN A 32 -32.47 -40.00 -22.23
C GLN A 32 -32.60 -41.46 -22.67
N VAL A 33 -33.75 -42.11 -22.46
CA VAL A 33 -33.95 -43.54 -22.78
C VAL A 33 -33.89 -43.82 -24.29
N SER A 34 -34.36 -42.89 -25.14
CA SER A 34 -34.29 -43.06 -26.60
C SER A 34 -34.27 -41.72 -27.33
N ILE A 35 -33.79 -41.71 -28.58
CA ILE A 35 -33.83 -40.54 -29.47
C ILE A 35 -35.28 -40.09 -29.71
N GLU A 36 -36.22 -41.02 -29.84
CA GLU A 36 -37.64 -40.73 -30.06
C GLU A 36 -38.28 -40.06 -28.84
N PHE A 37 -37.97 -40.52 -27.63
CA PHE A 37 -38.37 -39.87 -26.39
C PHE A 37 -37.72 -38.50 -26.22
N HIS A 38 -36.43 -38.38 -26.55
CA HIS A 38 -35.72 -37.11 -26.51
C HIS A 38 -36.39 -36.06 -27.41
N MET A 39 -36.78 -36.44 -28.63
CA MET A 39 -37.43 -35.54 -29.58
C MET A 39 -38.87 -35.20 -29.17
N ASN A 40 -39.63 -36.18 -28.69
CA ASN A 40 -41.04 -36.00 -28.34
C ASN A 40 -41.27 -35.30 -27.00
N LEU A 41 -40.37 -35.48 -26.03
CA LEU A 41 -40.50 -34.94 -24.68
C LEU A 41 -39.62 -33.71 -24.44
N GLN A 42 -38.93 -33.21 -25.48
CA GLN A 42 -37.94 -32.15 -25.33
C GLN A 42 -38.53 -30.88 -24.70
N LYS A 43 -39.72 -30.49 -25.17
CA LYS A 43 -40.45 -29.32 -24.68
C LYS A 43 -40.84 -29.50 -23.21
N GLU A 44 -41.30 -30.70 -22.86
CA GLU A 44 -41.75 -31.08 -21.53
C GLU A 44 -40.58 -31.13 -20.55
N VAL A 45 -39.39 -31.55 -20.99
CA VAL A 45 -38.13 -31.48 -20.21
C VAL A 45 -37.83 -30.03 -19.84
N TYR A 46 -37.92 -29.11 -20.80
CA TYR A 46 -37.67 -27.70 -20.53
C TYR A 46 -38.75 -27.08 -19.64
N LEU A 47 -40.02 -27.37 -19.88
CA LEU A 47 -41.14 -26.87 -19.08
C LEU A 47 -41.13 -27.41 -17.64
N ALA A 48 -40.84 -28.70 -17.45
CA ALA A 48 -40.68 -29.30 -16.13
C ALA A 48 -39.47 -28.71 -15.40
N ALA A 49 -38.33 -28.53 -16.09
CA ALA A 49 -37.17 -27.88 -15.52
C ALA A 49 -37.43 -26.43 -15.11
N MET A 50 -38.27 -25.69 -15.85
CA MET A 50 -38.71 -24.34 -15.48
C MET A 50 -39.71 -24.34 -14.32
N ARG A 51 -40.67 -25.27 -14.31
CA ARG A 51 -41.69 -25.44 -13.26
C ARG A 51 -41.06 -25.76 -11.91
N ASP A 52 -40.09 -26.67 -11.91
CA ASP A 52 -39.44 -27.19 -10.70
C ASP A 52 -38.28 -26.28 -10.25
N ASP A 53 -38.15 -25.10 -10.86
CA ASP A 53 -37.08 -24.12 -10.69
C ASP A 53 -35.68 -24.77 -10.70
N ASN A 54 -35.45 -25.65 -11.68
CA ASN A 54 -34.19 -26.35 -11.86
C ASN A 54 -33.16 -25.35 -12.39
N THR A 55 -32.62 -24.56 -11.45
CA THR A 55 -31.67 -23.46 -11.63
C THR A 55 -30.48 -23.82 -12.50
N HIS A 56 -30.14 -25.11 -12.58
CA HIS A 56 -29.02 -25.62 -13.34
C HIS A 56 -29.16 -25.53 -14.86
N ILE A 57 -30.36 -25.58 -15.45
CA ILE A 57 -30.45 -25.70 -16.92
C ILE A 57 -30.15 -24.39 -17.63
N VAL A 58 -30.72 -23.28 -17.18
CA VAL A 58 -30.48 -21.94 -17.73
C VAL A 58 -29.06 -21.48 -17.39
N SER A 59 -28.68 -21.57 -16.11
CA SER A 59 -27.36 -21.16 -15.65
C SER A 59 -26.23 -21.96 -16.30
N ARG A 60 -26.36 -23.29 -16.43
CA ARG A 60 -25.36 -24.13 -17.10
C ARG A 60 -25.30 -23.87 -18.60
N SER A 61 -26.44 -23.72 -19.27
CA SER A 61 -26.46 -23.43 -20.71
C SER A 61 -25.79 -22.09 -21.02
N ALA A 62 -26.03 -21.07 -20.20
CA ALA A 62 -25.35 -19.78 -20.32
C ALA A 62 -23.85 -19.87 -19.98
N ALA A 63 -23.48 -20.60 -18.92
CA ALA A 63 -22.08 -20.78 -18.53
C ALA A 63 -21.25 -21.59 -19.55
N THR A 64 -21.88 -22.53 -20.28
CA THR A 64 -21.22 -23.34 -21.32
C THR A 64 -21.35 -22.76 -22.72
N GLY A 65 -22.14 -21.70 -22.91
CA GLY A 65 -22.37 -21.10 -24.22
C GLY A 65 -23.26 -21.95 -25.13
N ASN A 66 -24.08 -22.83 -24.57
CA ASN A 66 -25.03 -23.65 -25.31
C ASN A 66 -26.24 -22.80 -25.74
N LEU A 67 -26.01 -21.97 -26.76
CA LEU A 67 -26.99 -21.02 -27.31
C LEU A 67 -28.27 -21.71 -27.76
N ALA A 68 -28.18 -22.87 -28.43
CA ALA A 68 -29.35 -23.61 -28.90
C ALA A 68 -30.28 -24.03 -27.76
N THR A 69 -29.72 -24.46 -26.63
CA THR A 69 -30.51 -24.83 -25.45
C THR A 69 -31.09 -23.59 -24.78
N LEU A 70 -30.33 -22.51 -24.67
CA LEU A 70 -30.78 -21.25 -24.08
C LEU A 70 -31.93 -20.62 -24.89
N GLN A 71 -31.84 -20.64 -26.22
CA GLN A 71 -32.89 -20.21 -27.15
C GLN A 71 -34.19 -21.00 -26.99
N ARG A 72 -34.09 -22.33 -26.88
CA ARG A 72 -35.26 -23.19 -26.66
C ARG A 72 -35.93 -22.87 -25.33
N ILE A 73 -35.15 -22.69 -24.26
CA ILE A 73 -35.69 -22.37 -22.94
C ILE A 73 -36.34 -20.97 -22.93
N ALA A 74 -35.75 -19.96 -23.58
CA ALA A 74 -36.39 -18.66 -23.78
C ALA A 74 -37.70 -18.73 -24.55
N SER A 75 -37.77 -19.56 -25.62
CA SER A 75 -38.99 -19.73 -26.42
C SER A 75 -40.18 -20.28 -25.60
N HIS A 76 -39.89 -20.88 -24.44
CA HIS A 76 -40.89 -21.38 -23.50
C HIS A 76 -41.21 -20.38 -22.36
N GLY A 77 -40.73 -19.14 -22.45
CA GLY A 77 -41.05 -18.06 -21.51
C GLY A 77 -40.12 -17.96 -20.31
N ALA A 78 -38.91 -18.52 -20.38
CA ALA A 78 -37.93 -18.37 -19.30
C ALA A 78 -37.45 -16.92 -19.17
N ASP A 79 -37.50 -16.39 -17.95
CA ASP A 79 -36.99 -15.06 -17.63
C ASP A 79 -35.46 -15.04 -17.62
N MET A 80 -34.88 -14.35 -18.61
CA MET A 80 -33.43 -14.20 -18.77
C MET A 80 -32.80 -13.19 -17.81
N ASN A 81 -33.59 -12.43 -17.05
CA ASN A 81 -33.11 -11.58 -15.96
C ASN A 81 -33.17 -12.27 -14.60
N LYS A 82 -33.74 -13.47 -14.51
CA LYS A 82 -33.82 -14.19 -13.25
C LYS A 82 -32.41 -14.40 -12.68
N ILE A 83 -32.26 -14.10 -11.40
CA ILE A 83 -31.03 -14.35 -10.65
C ILE A 83 -31.04 -15.80 -10.17
N TYR A 84 -29.99 -16.53 -10.52
CA TYR A 84 -29.79 -17.93 -10.16
C TYR A 84 -28.64 -18.08 -9.15
N PRO A 85 -28.68 -19.10 -8.28
CA PRO A 85 -27.53 -19.51 -7.49
C PRO A 85 -26.31 -19.78 -8.39
N ALA A 86 -25.16 -19.25 -8.00
CA ALA A 86 -23.92 -19.45 -8.71
C ALA A 86 -22.97 -20.36 -7.93
N ASN A 87 -22.07 -21.04 -8.64
CA ASN A 87 -21.06 -21.87 -8.01
C ASN A 87 -20.15 -21.00 -7.12
N ALA A 88 -20.13 -21.31 -5.83
CA ALA A 88 -19.25 -20.67 -4.88
C ALA A 88 -17.78 -20.95 -5.21
N PRO A 89 -16.88 -19.95 -5.07
CA PRO A 89 -15.45 -20.15 -5.25
C PRO A 89 -14.87 -21.05 -4.15
N GLN A 90 -13.77 -21.75 -4.45
CA GLN A 90 -13.23 -22.80 -3.58
C GLN A 90 -12.84 -22.27 -2.19
N HIS A 91 -12.16 -21.12 -2.11
CA HIS A 91 -11.78 -20.52 -0.83
C HIS A 91 -12.99 -20.23 0.08
N LEU A 92 -14.15 -19.89 -0.49
CA LEU A 92 -15.36 -19.66 0.29
C LEU A 92 -15.88 -20.98 0.85
N LYS A 93 -15.86 -22.06 0.05
CA LYS A 93 -16.19 -23.41 0.51
C LYS A 93 -15.24 -23.88 1.62
N ASP A 94 -13.93 -23.62 1.45
CA ASP A 94 -12.90 -23.97 2.44
C ASP A 94 -13.10 -23.19 3.75
N TRP A 95 -13.48 -21.91 3.66
CA TRP A 95 -13.83 -21.09 4.83
C TRP A 95 -15.04 -21.65 5.58
N PHE A 96 -16.08 -22.10 4.87
CA PHE A 96 -17.25 -22.73 5.50
C PHE A 96 -16.87 -24.06 6.16
N LYS A 97 -16.05 -24.88 5.49
CA LYS A 97 -15.54 -26.12 6.06
C LYS A 97 -14.72 -25.89 7.33
N TRP A 98 -13.86 -24.87 7.33
CA TRP A 98 -13.10 -24.48 8.52
C TRP A 98 -14.00 -24.00 9.67
N GLN A 99 -15.05 -23.22 9.37
CA GLN A 99 -16.05 -22.83 10.38
C GLN A 99 -16.75 -24.04 11.00
N GLU A 100 -17.13 -25.05 10.19
CA GLU A 100 -17.73 -26.29 10.68
C GLU A 100 -16.78 -27.06 11.61
N GLU A 101 -15.49 -27.15 11.26
CA GLU A 101 -14.47 -27.84 12.06
C GLU A 101 -14.12 -27.12 13.37
N TRP A 102 -14.17 -25.78 13.37
CA TRP A 102 -13.73 -24.95 14.50
C TRP A 102 -14.86 -24.61 15.50
N ASN A 103 -16.08 -24.36 15.04
CA ASN A 103 -17.23 -24.00 15.89
C ASN A 103 -18.13 -25.21 16.20
N SER A 104 -17.64 -26.17 16.98
CA SER A 104 -18.34 -27.43 17.29
C SER A 104 -19.71 -27.30 18.01
N ARG A 105 -20.07 -26.11 18.51
CA ARG A 105 -21.34 -25.85 19.23
C ARG A 105 -22.41 -25.11 18.40
N GLU A 106 -22.04 -24.53 17.25
CA GLU A 106 -22.94 -23.74 16.38
C GLU A 106 -22.75 -24.05 14.88
N ALA A 107 -21.94 -25.06 14.52
CA ALA A 107 -21.73 -25.47 13.14
C ALA A 107 -23.03 -25.98 12.52
N PRO A 108 -23.45 -25.46 11.35
CA PRO A 108 -24.62 -25.95 10.65
C PRO A 108 -24.41 -27.39 10.16
N ASN A 109 -25.50 -28.12 9.96
CA ASN A 109 -25.47 -29.33 9.15
C ASN A 109 -25.08 -28.98 7.70
N GLY A 110 -24.51 -29.91 6.93
CA GLY A 110 -24.04 -29.63 5.56
C GLY A 110 -25.11 -29.02 4.63
N GLN A 111 -26.39 -29.25 4.92
CA GLN A 111 -27.52 -28.64 4.21
C GLN A 111 -27.65 -27.12 4.47
N GLY A 112 -27.30 -26.64 5.67
CA GLY A 112 -27.27 -25.22 6.01
C GLY A 112 -26.17 -24.44 5.25
N VAL A 113 -25.01 -25.06 5.00
CA VAL A 113 -23.92 -24.45 4.21
C VAL A 113 -24.30 -24.32 2.75
N GLU A 114 -24.88 -25.35 2.14
CA GLU A 114 -25.33 -25.31 0.74
C GLU A 114 -26.41 -24.23 0.52
N VAL A 115 -27.34 -24.09 1.48
CA VAL A 115 -28.36 -23.04 1.49
C VAL A 115 -27.75 -21.64 1.67
N ALA A 116 -26.70 -21.50 2.50
CA ALA A 116 -26.00 -20.23 2.67
C ALA A 116 -25.25 -19.83 1.39
N LEU A 117 -24.53 -20.78 0.77
CA LEU A 117 -23.76 -20.56 -0.46
C LEU A 117 -24.65 -20.19 -1.65
N SER A 118 -25.79 -20.87 -1.81
CA SER A 118 -26.75 -20.58 -2.90
C SER A 118 -27.40 -19.20 -2.79
N LYS A 119 -27.42 -18.60 -1.60
CA LYS A 119 -27.92 -17.22 -1.38
C LYS A 119 -26.80 -16.18 -1.43
N ALA A 120 -25.59 -16.54 -1.03
CA ALA A 120 -24.44 -15.65 -1.03
C ALA A 120 -23.91 -15.44 -2.47
N CYS A 121 -23.85 -16.51 -3.27
CA CYS A 121 -23.33 -16.51 -4.63
C CYS A 121 -24.48 -16.57 -5.63
N PHE A 122 -24.61 -15.54 -6.48
CA PHE A 122 -25.72 -15.45 -7.43
C PHE A 122 -25.33 -14.71 -8.70
N ALA A 123 -26.02 -15.00 -9.81
CA ALA A 123 -25.78 -14.41 -11.12
C ALA A 123 -26.96 -14.57 -12.08
N THR A 124 -27.06 -13.71 -13.08
CA THR A 124 -27.98 -13.90 -14.23
C THR A 124 -27.31 -14.68 -15.37
N PRO A 125 -28.07 -15.23 -16.33
CA PRO A 125 -27.53 -15.87 -17.53
C PRO A 125 -26.50 -15.00 -18.27
N LEU A 126 -26.75 -13.68 -18.37
CA LEU A 126 -25.83 -12.75 -19.01
C LEU A 126 -24.47 -12.70 -18.33
N HIS A 127 -24.40 -12.72 -16.99
CA HIS A 127 -23.12 -12.76 -16.27
C HIS A 127 -22.34 -14.05 -16.55
N LEU A 128 -23.02 -15.20 -16.62
CA LEU A 128 -22.40 -16.50 -16.83
C LEU A 128 -21.86 -16.62 -18.26
N ALA A 129 -22.64 -16.15 -19.24
CA ALA A 129 -22.19 -16.04 -20.63
C ALA A 129 -21.01 -15.07 -20.76
N ALA A 130 -21.07 -13.92 -20.08
CA ALA A 130 -20.02 -12.92 -20.08
C ALA A 130 -18.72 -13.42 -19.46
N LYS A 131 -18.80 -14.12 -18.31
CA LYS A 131 -17.66 -14.79 -17.67
C LYS A 131 -17.00 -15.81 -18.58
N GLY A 132 -17.81 -16.61 -19.29
CA GLY A 132 -17.34 -17.61 -20.25
C GLY A 132 -16.72 -17.02 -21.52
N GLY A 133 -17.05 -15.76 -21.85
CA GLY A 133 -16.64 -15.14 -23.11
C GLY A 133 -17.47 -15.63 -24.31
N HIS A 134 -18.69 -16.12 -24.08
CA HIS A 134 -19.53 -16.72 -25.10
C HIS A 134 -20.21 -15.63 -25.95
N TYR A 135 -19.45 -15.04 -26.88
CA TYR A 135 -19.85 -13.87 -27.67
C TYR A 135 -21.23 -14.02 -28.32
N ASP A 136 -21.50 -15.14 -29.02
CA ASP A 136 -22.78 -15.36 -29.70
C ASP A 136 -23.95 -15.50 -28.72
N THR A 137 -23.69 -16.08 -27.54
CA THR A 137 -24.70 -16.20 -26.48
C THR A 137 -25.02 -14.84 -25.88
N VAL A 138 -23.99 -14.03 -25.61
CA VAL A 138 -24.15 -12.65 -25.12
C VAL A 138 -24.90 -11.83 -26.17
N ARG A 139 -24.47 -11.85 -27.43
CA ARG A 139 -25.13 -11.12 -28.52
C ARG A 139 -26.61 -11.47 -28.61
N TRP A 140 -26.94 -12.75 -28.64
CA TRP A 140 -28.34 -13.18 -28.71
C TRP A 140 -29.15 -12.74 -27.47
N LEU A 141 -28.56 -12.79 -26.27
CA LEU A 141 -29.20 -12.29 -25.05
C LEU A 141 -29.47 -10.78 -25.13
N LEU A 142 -28.55 -10.00 -25.71
CA LEU A 142 -28.70 -8.55 -25.89
C LEU A 142 -29.75 -8.20 -26.95
N ASP A 143 -29.89 -9.03 -27.98
CA ASP A 143 -30.97 -8.89 -28.97
C ASP A 143 -32.36 -9.10 -28.33
N GLN A 144 -32.44 -9.80 -27.20
CA GLN A 144 -33.66 -9.86 -26.39
C GLN A 144 -33.80 -8.53 -25.64
N HIS A 145 -34.65 -7.63 -26.13
CA HIS A 145 -34.84 -6.26 -25.61
C HIS A 145 -35.30 -6.20 -24.13
N SER A 146 -35.62 -7.34 -23.53
CA SER A 146 -35.97 -7.48 -22.12
C SER A 146 -34.77 -7.67 -21.20
N VAL A 147 -33.57 -7.98 -21.68
CA VAL A 147 -32.41 -8.30 -20.83
C VAL A 147 -31.78 -7.02 -20.26
N ASP A 148 -31.66 -6.97 -18.94
CA ASP A 148 -31.11 -5.83 -18.21
C ASP A 148 -29.59 -5.99 -18.03
N LEU A 149 -28.85 -5.01 -18.55
CA LEU A 149 -27.39 -4.94 -18.54
C LEU A 149 -26.80 -4.67 -17.15
N GLU A 150 -27.59 -4.20 -16.20
CA GLU A 150 -27.13 -3.72 -14.90
C GLU A 150 -27.63 -4.60 -13.73
N MET A 151 -27.95 -5.86 -14.03
CA MET A 151 -28.31 -6.84 -13.00
C MET A 151 -27.11 -7.16 -12.11
N PRO A 152 -27.31 -7.48 -10.81
CA PRO A 152 -26.22 -7.80 -9.90
C PRO A 152 -25.82 -9.28 -9.93
N ALA A 153 -24.53 -9.54 -9.79
CA ALA A 153 -23.96 -10.84 -9.44
C ALA A 153 -22.94 -10.71 -8.30
N ARG A 154 -22.88 -11.69 -7.39
CA ARG A 154 -21.95 -11.70 -6.25
C ARG A 154 -21.05 -12.94 -6.27
N PHE A 155 -19.77 -12.74 -5.93
CA PHE A 155 -18.71 -13.76 -5.91
C PHE A 155 -18.34 -14.39 -7.27
N LEU A 156 -18.76 -13.79 -8.39
CA LEU A 156 -18.25 -14.15 -9.73
C LEU A 156 -16.88 -13.49 -10.04
N CYS A 157 -16.59 -12.31 -9.49
CA CYS A 157 -15.24 -11.76 -9.26
C CYS A 157 -14.99 -11.63 -7.75
N GLN A 158 -13.72 -11.70 -7.34
CA GLN A 158 -13.23 -11.41 -5.98
C GLN A 158 -12.59 -10.02 -5.90
N CYS A 159 -12.91 -9.15 -6.86
CA CYS A 159 -12.42 -7.79 -6.93
C CYS A 159 -12.90 -7.02 -5.69
N ILE A 160 -11.99 -6.37 -4.97
CA ILE A 160 -12.29 -5.59 -3.76
C ILE A 160 -11.79 -4.16 -4.01
N PRO A 161 -12.68 -3.14 -4.02
CA PRO A 161 -12.26 -1.75 -4.19
C PRO A 161 -11.34 -1.28 -3.05
N PRO A 162 -10.33 -0.43 -3.33
CA PRO A 162 -9.48 0.14 -2.28
C PRO A 162 -10.33 0.92 -1.26
N GLY A 163 -9.95 0.86 0.01
CA GLY A 163 -10.68 1.50 1.11
C GLY A 163 -11.94 0.81 1.60
N THR A 164 -12.27 -0.36 1.06
CA THR A 164 -13.41 -1.16 1.57
C THR A 164 -13.02 -2.14 2.69
N TYR A 165 -11.73 -2.30 2.98
CA TYR A 165 -11.22 -3.20 4.01
C TYR A 165 -11.65 -2.74 5.42
N PRO A 166 -12.40 -3.56 6.18
CA PRO A 166 -12.35 -3.48 7.63
C PRO A 166 -11.06 -4.17 8.11
N VAL A 167 -10.40 -3.58 9.11
CA VAL A 167 -9.42 -4.14 10.08
C VAL A 167 -9.06 -5.64 9.91
N PRO A 168 -7.79 -6.08 10.02
CA PRO A 168 -7.31 -7.45 9.74
C PRO A 168 -7.86 -8.51 10.69
N THR A 169 -9.15 -8.77 10.62
CA THR A 169 -9.83 -9.89 11.26
C THR A 169 -10.36 -10.78 10.15
N TYR A 170 -9.83 -12.00 10.12
CA TYR A 170 -10.15 -13.15 9.27
C TYR A 170 -11.66 -13.47 9.09
N ARG A 171 -12.54 -12.77 9.80
CA ARG A 171 -14.00 -12.95 9.80
C ARG A 171 -14.72 -12.28 8.62
N LEU A 172 -14.04 -11.47 7.79
CA LEU A 172 -14.71 -10.43 6.98
C LEU A 172 -14.48 -10.45 5.46
N ILE A 173 -13.68 -11.38 4.90
CA ILE A 173 -13.38 -11.42 3.44
C ILE A 173 -14.66 -11.52 2.59
N GLY A 174 -15.68 -12.23 3.08
CA GLY A 174 -16.97 -12.36 2.42
C GLY A 174 -17.84 -11.08 2.44
N GLN A 175 -17.61 -10.18 3.40
CA GLN A 175 -18.34 -8.92 3.48
C GLN A 175 -17.88 -7.96 2.39
N ALA A 176 -16.59 -7.83 2.14
CA ALA A 176 -16.06 -6.77 1.28
C ALA A 176 -16.45 -6.86 -0.21
N VAL A 177 -16.78 -8.06 -0.73
CA VAL A 177 -17.03 -8.26 -2.16
C VAL A 177 -18.34 -7.58 -2.61
N PRO A 178 -18.27 -6.58 -3.52
CA PRO A 178 -19.45 -5.92 -4.06
C PRO A 178 -20.28 -6.87 -4.94
N ALA A 179 -21.52 -6.45 -5.25
CA ALA A 179 -22.25 -7.03 -6.37
C ALA A 179 -21.85 -6.29 -7.66
N TRP A 180 -21.57 -7.07 -8.70
CA TRP A 180 -20.98 -6.62 -9.95
C TRP A 180 -21.96 -6.80 -11.11
N THR A 181 -21.87 -5.93 -12.11
CA THR A 181 -22.63 -6.05 -13.37
C THR A 181 -21.94 -7.03 -14.33
N PRO A 182 -22.63 -7.49 -15.39
CA PRO A 182 -22.02 -8.32 -16.43
C PRO A 182 -20.79 -7.69 -17.09
N LEU A 183 -20.76 -6.36 -17.22
CA LEU A 183 -19.62 -5.64 -17.78
C LEU A 183 -18.36 -5.80 -16.93
N HIS A 184 -18.47 -5.61 -15.60
CA HIS A 184 -17.34 -5.87 -14.69
C HIS A 184 -16.84 -7.31 -14.83
N ILE A 185 -17.74 -8.29 -14.87
CA ILE A 185 -17.37 -9.70 -15.01
C ILE A 185 -16.65 -9.96 -16.34
N ALA A 186 -17.10 -9.38 -17.45
CA ALA A 186 -16.41 -9.50 -18.74
C ALA A 186 -15.00 -8.89 -18.70
N ILE A 187 -14.86 -7.70 -18.08
CA ILE A 187 -13.58 -7.00 -17.95
C ILE A 187 -12.59 -7.82 -17.12
N CYS A 188 -12.97 -8.25 -15.92
CA CYS A 188 -12.06 -8.94 -15.01
C CYS A 188 -11.73 -10.38 -15.41
N HIS A 189 -12.54 -11.00 -16.28
CA HIS A 189 -12.22 -12.29 -16.90
C HIS A 189 -11.53 -12.15 -18.27
N HIS A 190 -11.07 -10.94 -18.61
CA HIS A 190 -10.36 -10.61 -19.86
C HIS A 190 -11.13 -10.98 -21.14
N LYS A 191 -12.47 -10.90 -21.11
CA LYS A 191 -13.33 -11.19 -22.26
C LYS A 191 -13.55 -9.94 -23.09
N VAL A 192 -12.48 -9.46 -23.72
CA VAL A 192 -12.43 -8.15 -24.43
C VAL A 192 -13.58 -8.01 -25.45
N SER A 193 -13.79 -9.00 -26.33
CA SER A 193 -14.86 -8.92 -27.35
C SER A 193 -16.26 -8.82 -26.74
N VAL A 194 -16.49 -9.47 -25.59
CA VAL A 194 -17.76 -9.39 -24.87
C VAL A 194 -17.91 -8.06 -24.15
N ALA A 195 -16.85 -7.56 -23.50
CA ALA A 195 -16.89 -6.25 -22.86
C ALA A 195 -17.18 -5.13 -23.88
N ARG A 196 -16.58 -5.20 -25.07
CA ARG A 196 -16.88 -4.31 -26.21
C ARG A 196 -18.33 -4.37 -26.63
N LEU A 197 -18.87 -5.59 -26.75
CA LEU A 197 -20.26 -5.80 -27.10
C LEU A 197 -21.22 -5.22 -26.04
N LEU A 198 -20.91 -5.41 -24.75
CA LEU A 198 -21.70 -4.84 -23.65
C LEU A 198 -21.66 -3.31 -23.66
N LEU A 199 -20.48 -2.70 -23.82
CA LEU A 199 -20.31 -1.24 -23.92
C LEU A 199 -21.08 -0.66 -25.11
N SER A 200 -20.94 -1.26 -26.29
CA SER A 200 -21.66 -0.82 -27.50
C SER A 200 -23.17 -1.02 -27.43
N SER A 201 -23.64 -1.93 -26.58
CA SER A 201 -25.07 -2.18 -26.33
C SER A 201 -25.65 -1.30 -25.21
N GLY A 202 -24.87 -0.36 -24.66
CA GLY A 202 -25.32 0.63 -23.68
C GLY A 202 -25.08 0.26 -22.22
N ALA A 203 -24.21 -0.71 -21.92
CA ALA A 203 -23.80 -0.96 -20.54
C ALA A 203 -23.05 0.25 -19.96
N SER A 204 -23.33 0.58 -18.71
CA SER A 204 -22.77 1.74 -18.02
C SER A 204 -21.25 1.61 -17.84
N SER A 205 -20.48 2.54 -18.41
CA SER A 205 -19.03 2.65 -18.14
C SER A 205 -18.72 3.34 -16.82
N ARG A 206 -19.63 4.16 -16.30
CA ARG A 206 -19.42 5.00 -15.11
C ARG A 206 -19.66 4.25 -13.79
N SER A 207 -20.47 3.19 -13.83
CA SER A 207 -20.74 2.37 -12.64
C SER A 207 -21.00 0.94 -13.07
N VAL A 208 -20.17 0.02 -12.58
CA VAL A 208 -20.25 -1.43 -12.82
C VAL A 208 -20.46 -2.23 -11.53
N SER A 209 -20.76 -1.54 -10.43
CA SER A 209 -21.18 -2.13 -9.15
C SER A 209 -22.64 -1.78 -8.86
N VAL A 210 -23.35 -2.71 -8.23
CA VAL A 210 -24.77 -2.57 -7.91
C VAL A 210 -24.95 -2.47 -6.41
N GLY A 211 -25.46 -1.34 -5.94
CA GLY A 211 -25.76 -1.11 -4.53
C GLY A 211 -26.88 -2.02 -4.01
N HIS A 212 -26.80 -2.41 -2.74
CA HIS A 212 -27.81 -3.26 -2.08
C HIS A 212 -29.20 -2.60 -1.96
N THR A 213 -29.25 -1.27 -2.00
CA THR A 213 -30.50 -0.47 -2.01
C THR A 213 -31.20 -0.48 -3.37
N SER A 214 -30.52 -0.96 -4.42
CA SER A 214 -31.10 -1.05 -5.77
C SER A 214 -32.32 -1.98 -5.77
N PRO A 215 -33.42 -1.62 -6.45
CA PRO A 215 -34.57 -2.50 -6.62
C PRO A 215 -34.21 -3.80 -7.38
N LYS A 216 -33.10 -3.81 -8.13
CA LYS A 216 -32.58 -4.98 -8.85
C LYS A 216 -31.89 -6.00 -7.94
N TYR A 217 -31.52 -5.60 -6.72
CA TYR A 217 -30.80 -6.46 -5.79
C TYR A 217 -31.72 -7.53 -5.18
N PRO A 218 -31.31 -8.81 -5.15
CA PRO A 218 -32.20 -9.88 -4.71
C PRO A 218 -32.55 -9.74 -3.22
N ARG A 219 -33.85 -9.75 -2.93
CA ARG A 219 -34.39 -9.79 -1.56
C ARG A 219 -34.68 -11.23 -1.18
N PHE A 220 -33.77 -11.87 -0.44
CA PHE A 220 -33.97 -13.23 0.03
C PHE A 220 -34.84 -13.23 1.30
N ASN A 221 -35.95 -13.98 1.29
CA ASN A 221 -37.01 -13.94 2.32
C ASN A 221 -36.72 -14.72 3.63
N GLN A 222 -35.48 -14.87 4.08
CA GLN A 222 -35.16 -15.67 5.28
C GLN A 222 -34.17 -15.01 6.25
N VAL A 223 -34.34 -15.35 7.54
CA VAL A 223 -33.42 -14.99 8.61
C VAL A 223 -32.09 -15.71 8.38
N PHE A 224 -31.07 -14.94 8.04
CA PHE A 224 -29.68 -15.42 8.08
C PHE A 224 -29.28 -15.58 9.55
N ASP A 225 -28.84 -16.78 9.95
CA ASP A 225 -28.32 -17.02 11.30
C ASP A 225 -27.22 -16.02 11.65
N ARG A 226 -27.16 -15.63 12.93
CA ARG A 226 -26.24 -14.59 13.44
C ARG A 226 -24.79 -14.87 13.07
N ALA A 227 -24.42 -16.14 13.01
CA ALA A 227 -23.07 -16.55 12.72
C ALA A 227 -22.66 -16.27 11.25
N TRP A 228 -23.62 -16.10 10.32
CA TRP A 228 -23.38 -15.88 8.88
C TRP A 228 -23.66 -14.43 8.43
N GLU A 229 -23.76 -13.48 9.37
CA GLU A 229 -24.12 -12.07 9.10
C GLU A 229 -23.23 -11.39 8.04
N GLY A 230 -21.99 -11.86 7.87
CA GLY A 230 -21.07 -11.32 6.87
C GLY A 230 -21.27 -11.80 5.43
N LEU A 231 -22.08 -12.83 5.22
CA LEU A 231 -22.42 -13.33 3.89
C LEU A 231 -23.88 -13.06 3.54
N ASN A 232 -24.64 -12.46 4.48
CA ASN A 232 -26.02 -12.09 4.24
C ASN A 232 -26.08 -10.90 3.24
N PRO A 233 -26.56 -11.13 2.02
CA PRO A 233 -26.66 -10.08 1.01
C PRO A 233 -27.64 -8.96 1.40
N THR A 234 -28.54 -9.18 2.37
CA THR A 234 -29.54 -8.20 2.84
C THR A 234 -29.11 -7.35 4.05
N LYS A 235 -28.12 -7.82 4.84
CA LYS A 235 -27.53 -7.07 5.98
C LYS A 235 -26.23 -6.38 5.63
N TYR A 236 -25.65 -6.69 4.47
CA TYR A 236 -24.46 -6.05 3.96
C TYR A 236 -24.64 -4.52 3.85
N ARG A 237 -24.07 -3.78 4.81
CA ARG A 237 -23.91 -2.32 4.79
C ARG A 237 -22.49 -1.93 4.37
N GLY A 238 -21.91 -2.63 3.40
CA GLY A 238 -20.71 -2.09 2.74
C GLY A 238 -21.07 -0.78 2.04
N PRO A 239 -20.09 0.11 1.82
CA PRO A 239 -20.38 1.34 1.10
C PRO A 239 -20.88 0.93 -0.29
N ALA A 240 -21.87 1.63 -0.83
CA ALA A 240 -22.17 1.55 -2.24
C ALA A 240 -21.01 2.21 -3.00
N VAL A 241 -19.86 1.54 -3.05
CA VAL A 241 -18.70 2.04 -3.78
C VAL A 241 -19.05 1.87 -5.25
N ALA A 242 -19.46 2.95 -5.87
CA ALA A 242 -19.59 3.01 -7.31
C ALA A 242 -18.19 2.84 -7.90
N VAL A 243 -18.02 1.83 -8.75
CA VAL A 243 -16.74 1.54 -9.42
C VAL A 243 -16.96 1.71 -10.91
N SER A 244 -16.10 2.42 -11.63
CA SER A 244 -16.20 2.52 -13.09
C SER A 244 -15.64 1.29 -13.79
N ALA A 245 -16.00 1.16 -15.07
CA ALA A 245 -15.41 0.18 -15.96
C ALA A 245 -13.89 0.39 -16.10
N LEU A 246 -13.42 1.64 -16.09
CA LEU A 246 -12.00 1.97 -16.19
C LEU A 246 -11.24 1.55 -14.92
N GLN A 247 -11.77 1.84 -13.74
CA GLN A 247 -11.23 1.36 -12.46
C GLN A 247 -11.19 -0.18 -12.40
N SER A 248 -12.23 -0.86 -12.89
CA SER A 248 -12.24 -2.33 -12.97
C SER A 248 -11.21 -2.88 -13.96
N ALA A 249 -11.05 -2.21 -15.11
CA ALA A 249 -10.06 -2.61 -16.11
C ALA A 249 -8.64 -2.44 -15.59
N ALA A 250 -8.36 -1.34 -14.88
CA ALA A 250 -7.11 -1.08 -14.19
C ALA A 250 -6.80 -2.13 -13.09
N TYR A 251 -7.80 -2.48 -12.27
CA TYR A 251 -7.68 -3.54 -11.26
C TYR A 251 -7.38 -4.91 -11.88
N SER A 252 -7.98 -5.24 -13.02
CA SER A 252 -7.76 -6.54 -13.66
C SER A 252 -6.53 -6.63 -14.56
N GLY A 253 -5.93 -5.51 -14.96
CA GLY A 253 -4.87 -5.55 -15.97
C GLY A 253 -5.35 -5.63 -17.42
N ASN A 254 -6.57 -5.19 -17.72
CA ASN A 254 -7.16 -5.37 -19.04
C ASN A 254 -6.82 -4.20 -19.98
N GLU A 255 -5.55 -4.16 -20.44
CA GLU A 255 -5.02 -3.09 -21.30
C GLU A 255 -5.89 -2.76 -22.54
N PRO A 256 -6.45 -3.75 -23.27
CA PRO A 256 -7.30 -3.46 -24.42
C PRO A 256 -8.53 -2.64 -24.07
N ILE A 257 -9.14 -2.89 -22.90
CA ILE A 257 -10.31 -2.14 -22.44
C ILE A 257 -9.91 -0.78 -21.86
N ILE A 258 -8.77 -0.67 -21.18
CA ILE A 258 -8.22 0.63 -20.73
C ILE A 258 -8.03 1.56 -21.94
N LYS A 259 -7.38 1.08 -23.01
CA LYS A 259 -7.17 1.85 -24.25
C LYS A 259 -8.49 2.25 -24.89
N GLU A 260 -9.46 1.34 -24.94
CA GLU A 260 -10.76 1.62 -25.54
C GLU A 260 -11.57 2.66 -24.77
N LEU A 261 -11.64 2.54 -23.45
CA LEU A 261 -12.35 3.50 -22.61
C LEU A 261 -11.74 4.90 -22.70
N VAL A 262 -10.41 5.01 -22.59
CA VAL A 262 -9.74 6.32 -22.59
C VAL A 262 -9.60 6.91 -23.99
N GLN A 263 -9.08 6.13 -24.96
CA GLN A 263 -8.75 6.65 -26.30
C GLN A 263 -9.94 6.67 -27.25
N CYS A 264 -10.81 5.65 -27.22
CA CYS A 264 -11.95 5.58 -28.16
C CYS A 264 -13.20 6.26 -27.60
N MET A 265 -13.49 6.07 -26.30
CA MET A 265 -14.70 6.62 -25.66
C MET A 265 -14.45 7.96 -24.95
N GLY A 266 -13.19 8.40 -24.81
CA GLY A 266 -12.85 9.69 -24.20
C GLY A 266 -13.12 9.75 -22.69
N VAL A 267 -13.10 8.61 -22.00
CA VAL A 267 -13.22 8.56 -20.53
C VAL A 267 -11.95 9.17 -19.93
N ASP A 268 -12.12 10.07 -18.96
CA ASP A 268 -11.01 10.69 -18.23
C ASP A 268 -10.17 9.61 -17.51
N ALA A 269 -8.84 9.67 -17.69
CA ALA A 269 -7.92 8.74 -17.04
C ALA A 269 -7.91 8.88 -15.51
N ASP A 270 -8.29 10.06 -15.00
CA ASP A 270 -8.44 10.35 -13.57
C ASP A 270 -9.92 10.35 -13.13
N GLU A 271 -10.77 9.57 -13.81
CA GLU A 271 -12.18 9.45 -13.44
C GLU A 271 -12.33 9.01 -11.97
N VAL A 272 -13.06 9.83 -11.22
CA VAL A 272 -13.45 9.52 -9.85
C VAL A 272 -14.97 9.38 -9.80
N VAL A 273 -15.44 8.22 -9.35
CA VAL A 273 -16.88 7.90 -9.25
C VAL A 273 -17.42 8.11 -7.83
N VAL A 274 -16.55 8.07 -6.82
CA VAL A 274 -16.89 8.13 -5.39
C VAL A 274 -16.15 9.25 -4.70
N GLU A 275 -16.75 9.78 -3.62
CA GLU A 275 -16.18 10.89 -2.84
C GLU A 275 -14.81 10.56 -2.24
N SER A 276 -14.46 9.28 -2.04
CA SER A 276 -13.15 8.86 -1.52
C SER A 276 -11.97 9.23 -2.41
N GLY A 277 -12.18 9.58 -3.69
CA GLY A 277 -11.13 10.08 -4.58
C GLY A 277 -10.32 9.00 -5.33
N ALA A 278 -10.67 7.71 -5.22
CA ALA A 278 -9.91 6.64 -5.85
C ALA A 278 -9.95 6.71 -7.39
N THR A 279 -8.84 7.12 -8.01
CA THR A 279 -8.66 7.08 -9.48
C THR A 279 -8.35 5.66 -9.97
N PRO A 280 -8.46 5.36 -11.28
CA PRO A 280 -8.05 4.06 -11.83
C PRO A 280 -6.60 3.69 -11.50
N LEU A 281 -5.71 4.67 -11.32
CA LEU A 281 -4.32 4.46 -10.94
C LEU A 281 -4.20 3.79 -9.56
N TYR A 282 -5.01 4.21 -8.58
CA TYR A 282 -5.06 3.58 -7.25
C TYR A 282 -5.48 2.11 -7.31
N TYR A 283 -6.46 1.79 -8.16
CA TYR A 283 -6.89 0.39 -8.36
C TYR A 283 -5.77 -0.48 -8.96
N ALA A 284 -5.00 0.05 -9.92
CA ALA A 284 -3.83 -0.65 -10.47
C ALA A 284 -2.73 -0.86 -9.43
N LEU A 285 -2.53 0.11 -8.53
CA LEU A 285 -1.57 0.01 -7.43
C LEU A 285 -1.99 -1.04 -6.37
N THR A 286 -3.28 -1.13 -6.02
CA THR A 286 -3.81 -2.11 -5.05
C THR A 286 -3.52 -3.56 -5.45
N VAL A 287 -3.52 -3.85 -6.76
CA VAL A 287 -3.24 -5.20 -7.29
C VAL A 287 -1.79 -5.38 -7.74
N HIS A 288 -0.94 -4.35 -7.56
CA HIS A 288 0.44 -4.31 -8.02
C HIS A 288 0.61 -4.59 -9.52
N ASN A 289 -0.29 -4.08 -10.37
CA ASN A 289 -0.26 -4.31 -11.81
C ASN A 289 0.57 -3.23 -12.54
N GLU A 290 1.86 -3.53 -12.73
CA GLU A 290 2.84 -2.64 -13.39
C GLU A 290 2.38 -2.16 -14.78
N LEU A 291 1.83 -3.05 -15.60
CA LEU A 291 1.42 -2.73 -16.97
C LEU A 291 0.25 -1.74 -17.01
N SER A 292 -0.68 -1.84 -16.05
CA SER A 292 -1.80 -0.91 -15.94
C SER A 292 -1.35 0.45 -15.43
N VAL A 293 -0.43 0.49 -14.46
CA VAL A 293 0.20 1.73 -14.00
C VAL A 293 0.88 2.44 -15.17
N ALA A 294 1.71 1.72 -15.94
CA ALA A 294 2.38 2.23 -17.14
C ALA A 294 1.41 2.83 -18.15
N LEU A 295 0.38 2.06 -18.48
CA LEU A 295 -0.57 2.42 -19.51
C LEU A 295 -1.39 3.64 -19.09
N LEU A 296 -1.87 3.69 -17.84
CA LEU A 296 -2.61 4.84 -17.33
C LEU A 296 -1.74 6.11 -17.29
N ARG A 297 -0.47 6.00 -16.88
CA ARG A 297 0.48 7.12 -16.91
C ARG A 297 0.69 7.66 -18.33
N ARG A 298 0.89 6.78 -19.32
CA ARG A 298 1.00 7.16 -20.74
C ARG A 298 -0.28 7.77 -21.30
N LEU A 299 -1.43 7.42 -20.74
CA LEU A 299 -2.74 7.96 -21.09
C LEU A 299 -3.07 9.26 -20.34
N GLY A 300 -2.18 9.76 -19.49
CA GLY A 300 -2.30 11.06 -18.83
C GLY A 300 -2.84 11.02 -17.39
N ALA A 301 -2.96 9.85 -16.75
CA ALA A 301 -3.39 9.77 -15.35
C ALA A 301 -2.43 10.52 -14.41
N ASN A 302 -2.96 11.38 -13.56
CA ASN A 302 -2.20 12.23 -12.64
C ASN A 302 -1.95 11.53 -11.29
N PRO A 303 -0.69 11.23 -10.93
CA PRO A 303 -0.37 10.62 -9.65
C PRO A 303 -0.49 11.58 -8.46
N GLU A 304 -0.62 12.90 -8.66
CA GLU A 304 -0.81 13.88 -7.56
C GLU A 304 -2.24 13.96 -7.04
N ARG A 305 -3.15 13.11 -7.53
CA ARG A 305 -4.53 13.11 -7.04
C ARG A 305 -4.57 12.50 -5.66
N SER A 306 -5.05 13.23 -4.65
CA SER A 306 -5.21 12.71 -3.29
C SER A 306 -6.26 11.60 -3.19
N PHE A 307 -6.08 10.69 -2.25
CA PHE A 307 -7.00 9.59 -1.98
C PHE A 307 -7.23 9.39 -0.49
N THR A 308 -8.49 9.35 -0.06
CA THR A 308 -8.86 9.16 1.35
C THR A 308 -9.52 7.81 1.56
N LEU A 309 -9.02 7.06 2.54
CA LEU A 309 -9.63 5.83 3.04
C LEU A 309 -10.64 6.18 4.15
N ASP A 310 -11.83 6.66 3.79
CA ASP A 310 -12.85 7.20 4.73
C ASP A 310 -13.15 6.30 5.93
N ARG A 311 -13.09 4.98 5.77
CA ARG A 311 -13.35 4.01 6.86
C ARG A 311 -12.24 3.91 7.90
N ILE A 312 -11.00 4.19 7.50
CA ILE A 312 -9.81 4.04 8.33
C ILE A 312 -9.27 5.42 8.74
N GLY A 313 -9.72 6.49 8.08
CA GLY A 313 -9.29 7.87 8.37
C GLY A 313 -7.88 8.18 7.86
N ILE A 314 -7.34 7.37 6.93
CA ILE A 314 -6.02 7.59 6.35
C ILE A 314 -6.18 8.41 5.07
N HIS A 315 -5.43 9.49 4.96
CA HIS A 315 -5.32 10.32 3.76
C HIS A 315 -3.96 10.06 3.09
N TYR A 316 -3.96 9.95 1.77
CA TYR A 316 -2.75 9.94 0.96
C TYR A 316 -2.79 11.15 0.04
N ASP A 317 -1.73 11.95 0.05
CA ASP A 317 -1.68 13.16 -0.77
C ASP A 317 -1.52 12.81 -2.26
N ASN A 318 -0.91 11.66 -2.54
CA ASN A 318 -0.61 11.22 -3.89
C ASN A 318 -0.52 9.69 -4.02
N ALA A 319 -0.44 9.20 -5.26
CA ALA A 319 -0.37 7.79 -5.60
C ALA A 319 0.98 7.15 -5.21
N PHE A 320 2.06 7.94 -5.08
CA PHE A 320 3.37 7.44 -4.66
C PHE A 320 3.37 7.04 -3.18
N GLU A 321 2.80 7.87 -2.31
CA GLU A 321 2.62 7.54 -0.89
C GLU A 321 1.78 6.29 -0.69
N TYR A 322 0.68 6.19 -1.44
CA TYR A 322 -0.14 4.97 -1.42
C TYR A 322 0.66 3.75 -1.90
N ALA A 323 1.41 3.87 -3.00
CA ALA A 323 2.21 2.78 -3.54
C ALA A 323 3.30 2.32 -2.55
N LEU A 324 3.98 3.25 -1.88
CA LEU A 324 4.93 2.96 -0.81
C LEU A 324 4.22 2.27 0.36
N ALA A 325 3.10 2.80 0.85
CA ALA A 325 2.37 2.20 1.96
C ALA A 325 1.95 0.73 1.70
N MET A 326 1.64 0.37 0.45
CA MET A 326 1.30 -1.01 0.07
C MET A 326 2.51 -1.96 0.07
N GLU A 327 3.76 -1.48 0.05
CA GLU A 327 4.96 -2.32 0.25
C GLU A 327 5.07 -2.88 1.68
N LYS A 328 4.33 -2.31 2.65
CA LYS A 328 4.26 -2.85 4.03
C LYS A 328 3.55 -4.19 4.08
N THR A 329 2.52 -4.34 3.26
CA THR A 329 1.56 -5.44 3.41
C THR A 329 2.11 -6.67 2.71
N ASP A 330 3.10 -7.31 3.32
CA ASP A 330 3.06 -8.76 3.31
C ASP A 330 1.83 -9.13 4.15
N PRO A 331 0.72 -9.63 3.57
CA PRO A 331 -0.49 -9.96 4.32
C PRO A 331 -0.24 -11.02 5.40
N THR A 332 0.97 -11.59 5.46
CA THR A 332 1.40 -12.61 6.42
C THR A 332 1.93 -12.05 7.75
N LEU A 333 2.47 -10.83 7.81
CA LEU A 333 3.31 -10.44 8.96
C LEU A 333 2.55 -9.99 10.21
N ASN A 334 1.36 -9.39 10.10
CA ASN A 334 0.49 -9.16 11.26
C ASN A 334 -0.35 -10.39 11.65
N VAL A 335 -0.30 -11.47 10.86
CA VAL A 335 -1.07 -12.70 11.09
C VAL A 335 -0.21 -13.78 11.74
N LEU A 336 1.08 -13.87 11.41
CA LEU A 336 1.97 -14.91 11.94
C LEU A 336 2.21 -14.82 13.46
N GLU A 337 2.19 -13.64 14.07
CA GLU A 337 2.37 -13.50 15.53
C GLU A 337 1.15 -13.95 16.36
N LEU A 338 -0.03 -14.09 15.74
CA LEU A 338 -1.26 -14.51 16.42
C LEU A 338 -1.62 -16.00 16.23
N PHE A 339 -0.96 -16.71 15.31
CA PHE A 339 -1.37 -18.07 14.92
C PHE A 339 -0.18 -19.05 14.86
N SER A 340 0.07 -19.75 15.97
CA SER A 340 1.06 -20.82 16.10
C SER A 340 0.61 -22.17 15.49
N SER A 341 -0.08 -22.17 14.34
CA SER A 341 -0.57 -23.41 13.73
C SER A 341 -0.17 -23.57 12.25
N LYS A 342 0.28 -24.78 11.94
CA LYS A 342 0.81 -25.25 10.64
C LYS A 342 -0.18 -25.11 9.48
N VAL A 343 -1.47 -24.92 9.75
CA VAL A 343 -2.55 -24.82 8.75
C VAL A 343 -2.71 -23.40 8.22
N ALA A 344 -2.43 -22.37 9.03
CA ALA A 344 -2.43 -20.98 8.58
C ALA A 344 -1.33 -20.72 7.53
N THR A 345 -0.20 -21.44 7.64
CA THR A 345 0.93 -21.32 6.73
C THR A 345 0.61 -21.77 5.29
N ASP A 346 -0.33 -22.69 5.10
CA ASP A 346 -0.66 -23.22 3.76
C ASP A 346 -1.81 -22.45 3.07
N ILE A 347 -2.73 -21.84 3.84
CA ILE A 347 -3.75 -20.92 3.29
C ILE A 347 -3.10 -19.60 2.84
N PHE A 348 -2.13 -19.08 3.61
CA PHE A 348 -1.45 -17.82 3.29
C PHE A 348 -0.33 -17.96 2.25
N LYS A 349 0.18 -19.17 1.99
CA LYS A 349 1.04 -19.44 0.81
C LYS A 349 0.33 -19.18 -0.52
N PHE A 350 -1.00 -19.23 -0.54
CA PHE A 350 -1.79 -18.96 -1.74
C PHE A 350 -1.78 -17.47 -2.13
N THR A 351 -1.57 -16.57 -1.16
CA THR A 351 -1.39 -15.13 -1.38
C THR A 351 0.08 -14.72 -1.47
N SER A 352 1.01 -15.54 -0.97
CA SER A 352 2.44 -15.21 -0.86
C SER A 352 3.29 -15.52 -2.11
N ASN A 353 2.66 -15.80 -3.26
CA ASN A 353 3.37 -15.93 -4.54
C ASN A 353 3.12 -14.75 -5.49
N VAL A 354 2.46 -13.69 -5.02
CA VAL A 354 2.34 -12.44 -5.76
C VAL A 354 3.68 -11.71 -5.64
N ALA A 355 4.25 -11.36 -6.80
CA ALA A 355 5.56 -10.77 -6.97
C ALA A 355 5.89 -9.72 -5.90
N LYS A 356 7.14 -9.75 -5.41
CA LYS A 356 7.73 -8.61 -4.68
C LYS A 356 7.33 -7.33 -5.41
N SER A 357 6.60 -6.46 -4.72
CA SER A 357 5.89 -5.35 -5.34
C SER A 357 6.88 -4.43 -6.08
N ASN A 358 6.60 -4.23 -7.36
CA ASN A 358 7.35 -3.38 -8.29
C ASN A 358 6.51 -2.18 -8.73
N ALA A 359 5.25 -2.06 -8.29
CA ALA A 359 4.33 -1.05 -8.79
C ALA A 359 4.76 0.37 -8.39
N ALA A 360 5.24 0.55 -7.15
CA ALA A 360 5.86 1.80 -6.70
C ALA A 360 7.14 2.09 -7.50
N ARG A 361 8.05 1.11 -7.65
CA ARG A 361 9.25 1.23 -8.50
C ARG A 361 8.91 1.68 -9.92
N TYR A 362 7.88 1.09 -10.51
CA TYR A 362 7.45 1.42 -11.87
C TYR A 362 6.88 2.83 -11.97
N LEU A 363 6.11 3.27 -10.97
CA LEU A 363 5.58 4.63 -10.93
C LEU A 363 6.69 5.68 -10.88
N PHE A 364 7.79 5.40 -10.15
CA PHE A 364 8.98 6.26 -10.14
C PHE A 364 9.81 6.16 -11.42
N SER A 365 9.90 4.99 -12.05
CA SER A 365 10.73 4.77 -13.24
C SER A 365 10.12 5.30 -14.55
N GLU A 366 8.81 5.54 -14.60
CA GLU A 366 8.17 6.19 -15.74
C GLU A 366 8.73 7.61 -15.96
N PRO A 367 8.80 8.10 -17.22
CA PRO A 367 9.34 9.44 -17.51
C PRO A 367 8.63 10.56 -16.74
N GLY A 368 9.40 11.38 -16.04
CA GLY A 368 8.86 12.43 -15.15
C GLY A 368 8.22 11.88 -13.87
N GLY A 369 8.41 10.58 -13.60
CA GLY A 369 7.96 9.91 -12.39
C GLY A 369 8.85 10.23 -11.19
N ALA A 370 10.14 10.50 -11.38
CA ALA A 370 11.07 10.83 -10.29
C ALA A 370 11.12 12.31 -9.91
N TRP A 371 10.60 13.19 -10.77
CA TRP A 371 10.69 14.65 -10.65
C TRP A 371 9.29 15.28 -10.70
N TYR A 372 9.08 16.36 -9.95
CA TYR A 372 7.78 17.05 -9.94
C TYR A 372 7.92 18.53 -9.60
N CYS A 373 6.91 19.32 -9.97
CA CYS A 373 6.82 20.72 -9.59
C CYS A 373 5.90 20.85 -8.39
N PRO A 374 6.40 21.21 -7.20
CA PRO A 374 5.57 21.51 -6.05
C PRO A 374 4.61 22.68 -6.35
N SER A 375 3.44 22.67 -5.74
CA SER A 375 2.49 23.77 -5.86
C SER A 375 3.04 25.03 -5.19
N GLY A 376 3.07 26.16 -5.91
CA GLY A 376 3.47 27.46 -5.36
C GLY A 376 4.96 27.81 -5.49
N THR A 377 5.78 26.93 -6.07
CA THR A 377 7.23 27.15 -6.21
C THR A 377 7.64 27.60 -7.61
N GLU A 378 7.12 28.73 -8.13
CA GLU A 378 7.58 29.41 -9.39
C GLU A 378 8.10 28.51 -10.54
N GLY A 379 7.56 27.31 -10.75
CA GLY A 379 8.04 26.34 -11.76
C GLY A 379 9.34 25.59 -11.44
N LYS A 380 9.89 25.66 -10.22
CA LYS A 380 11.05 24.85 -9.80
C LYS A 380 10.66 23.38 -9.68
N ILE A 381 11.36 22.51 -10.41
CA ILE A 381 11.14 21.06 -10.42
C ILE A 381 12.16 20.40 -9.49
N VAL A 382 11.67 19.69 -8.47
CA VAL A 382 12.47 19.01 -7.44
C VAL A 382 12.24 17.50 -7.49
N SER A 383 13.11 16.73 -6.83
CA SER A 383 12.98 15.28 -6.79
C SER A 383 11.82 14.88 -5.87
N ARG A 384 11.08 13.84 -6.27
CA ARG A 384 10.05 13.25 -5.41
C ARG A 384 10.64 12.55 -4.21
N LEU A 385 11.86 12.01 -4.34
CA LEU A 385 12.55 11.39 -3.23
C LEU A 385 12.73 12.38 -2.07
N ARG A 386 13.14 13.62 -2.37
CA ARG A 386 13.23 14.69 -1.37
C ARG A 386 11.89 14.92 -0.70
N GLN A 387 10.81 15.01 -1.46
CA GLN A 387 9.47 15.20 -0.88
C GLN A 387 9.06 14.04 0.02
N SER A 388 9.20 12.79 -0.43
CA SER A 388 8.86 11.61 0.37
C SER A 388 9.68 11.55 1.66
N LEU A 389 10.96 11.95 1.60
CA LEU A 389 11.81 12.06 2.78
C LEU A 389 11.38 13.20 3.72
N LEU A 390 10.95 14.35 3.18
CA LEU A 390 10.44 15.47 3.97
C LEU A 390 9.10 15.15 4.64
N THR A 391 8.16 14.53 3.93
CA THR A 391 6.89 14.06 4.48
C THR A 391 7.12 13.02 5.58
N ALA A 392 8.00 12.04 5.32
CA ALA A 392 8.40 11.09 6.36
C ALA A 392 8.95 11.85 7.58
N ARG A 393 9.86 12.79 7.36
CA ARG A 393 10.46 13.59 8.43
C ARG A 393 9.40 14.36 9.25
N SER A 394 8.41 15.00 8.63
CA SER A 394 7.36 15.74 9.35
C SER A 394 6.41 14.84 10.13
N GLU A 395 5.95 13.74 9.52
CA GLU A 395 5.07 12.76 10.18
C GLU A 395 5.71 12.17 11.45
N TYR A 396 7.05 12.03 11.46
CA TYR A 396 7.79 11.51 12.60
C TYR A 396 7.78 12.51 13.77
N TRP A 397 7.82 13.80 13.46
CA TRP A 397 7.82 14.87 14.46
C TRP A 397 6.42 15.25 14.96
N ASP A 398 5.37 15.05 14.16
CA ASP A 398 3.99 15.50 14.44
C ASP A 398 3.12 14.53 15.28
N GLN A 399 3.72 13.54 15.95
CA GLN A 399 3.15 12.75 17.08
C GLN A 399 2.29 11.50 16.76
N ASP A 400 2.04 11.13 15.49
CA ASP A 400 1.33 9.89 15.15
C ASP A 400 2.31 8.70 14.97
N TYR A 401 3.02 8.34 16.04
CA TYR A 401 4.00 7.24 16.10
C TYR A 401 3.43 5.85 15.74
N HIS A 402 2.11 5.70 15.63
CA HIS A 402 1.43 4.46 15.25
C HIS A 402 1.22 4.30 13.75
N THR A 403 1.34 5.39 12.98
CA THR A 403 1.32 5.33 11.52
C THR A 403 2.75 5.00 11.08
N PRO A 404 3.00 3.83 10.49
CA PRO A 404 4.34 3.48 10.06
C PRO A 404 4.79 4.48 8.99
N LEU A 405 5.75 5.32 9.38
CA LEU A 405 6.43 6.25 8.50
C LEU A 405 6.97 5.50 7.28
N ALA A 406 6.47 5.85 6.10
CA ALA A 406 6.94 5.42 4.79
C ALA A 406 7.39 3.93 4.70
N PRO A 407 6.49 2.96 4.94
CA PRO A 407 6.83 1.55 4.81
C PRO A 407 7.30 1.29 3.38
N GLY A 408 8.43 0.61 3.19
CA GLY A 408 8.94 0.34 1.84
C GLY A 408 9.79 1.46 1.22
N LEU A 409 9.76 2.70 1.74
CA LEU A 409 10.70 3.74 1.29
C LEU A 409 12.14 3.31 1.60
N ASN A 410 12.42 2.70 2.74
CA ASN A 410 13.72 2.11 3.03
C ASN A 410 14.17 1.06 2.00
N LYS A 411 13.25 0.23 1.50
CA LYS A 411 13.57 -0.79 0.50
C LYS A 411 13.77 -0.19 -0.89
N MET A 412 13.00 0.85 -1.24
CA MET A 412 12.97 1.43 -2.58
C MET A 412 13.86 2.65 -2.76
N MET A 413 14.30 3.31 -1.68
CA MET A 413 15.05 4.57 -1.76
C MET A 413 16.26 4.49 -2.70
N PRO A 414 17.11 3.44 -2.69
CA PRO A 414 18.21 3.34 -3.66
C PRO A 414 17.74 3.24 -5.12
N ASP A 415 16.62 2.57 -5.37
CA ASP A 415 16.06 2.46 -6.72
C ASP A 415 15.43 3.79 -7.17
N ILE A 416 14.69 4.47 -6.29
CA ILE A 416 14.14 5.80 -6.56
C ILE A 416 15.26 6.80 -6.83
N LEU A 417 16.35 6.74 -6.07
CA LEU A 417 17.53 7.57 -6.30
C LEU A 417 18.15 7.28 -7.67
N TRP A 418 18.28 6.01 -8.05
CA TRP A 418 18.77 5.62 -9.36
C TRP A 418 17.90 6.22 -10.48
N ASP A 419 16.58 6.11 -10.36
CA ASP A 419 15.65 6.67 -11.34
C ASP A 419 15.67 8.22 -11.36
N THR A 420 15.87 8.85 -10.20
CA THR A 420 16.06 10.31 -10.08
C THR A 420 17.29 10.77 -10.86
N ILE A 421 18.42 10.06 -10.71
CA ILE A 421 19.65 10.33 -11.45
C ILE A 421 19.47 10.05 -12.94
N ALA A 422 18.82 8.94 -13.30
CA ALA A 422 18.65 8.51 -14.69
C ALA A 422 17.72 9.42 -15.49
N GLN A 423 16.72 10.01 -14.84
CA GLN A 423 15.73 10.89 -15.46
C GLN A 423 16.12 12.38 -15.40
N HIS A 424 17.29 12.75 -14.85
CA HIS A 424 17.66 14.16 -14.68
C HIS A 424 17.77 14.90 -16.02
N GLU A 425 17.17 16.09 -16.09
CA GLU A 425 17.25 17.00 -17.23
C GLU A 425 17.75 18.39 -16.81
N PRO A 426 18.36 19.17 -17.72
CA PRO A 426 18.97 20.47 -17.39
C PRO A 426 18.02 21.53 -16.82
N HIS A 427 16.71 21.35 -17.00
CA HIS A 427 15.69 22.28 -16.53
C HIS A 427 15.17 21.95 -15.11
N PHE A 428 15.61 20.84 -14.53
CA PHE A 428 15.33 20.46 -13.14
C PHE A 428 16.32 21.11 -12.15
N ALA A 429 16.08 20.90 -10.85
CA ALA A 429 17.03 21.30 -9.82
C ALA A 429 18.45 20.71 -10.08
N PRO A 430 19.52 21.42 -9.65
CA PRO A 430 20.89 20.90 -9.77
C PRO A 430 21.01 19.52 -9.10
N LEU A 431 21.39 18.51 -9.88
CA LEU A 431 21.39 17.11 -9.44
C LEU A 431 22.26 16.90 -8.19
N ASP A 432 23.44 17.51 -8.16
CA ASP A 432 24.38 17.35 -7.04
C ASP A 432 23.80 17.90 -5.72
N GLN A 433 23.14 19.07 -5.77
CA GLN A 433 22.48 19.65 -4.61
C GLN A 433 21.29 18.80 -4.16
N GLU A 434 20.53 18.27 -5.11
CA GLU A 434 19.33 17.49 -4.81
C GLU A 434 19.67 16.13 -4.18
N ILE A 435 20.70 15.45 -4.69
CA ILE A 435 21.22 14.23 -4.08
C ILE A 435 21.75 14.51 -2.66
N LEU A 436 22.45 15.62 -2.47
CA LEU A 436 22.96 16.03 -1.15
C LEU A 436 21.83 16.29 -0.17
N ASP A 437 20.82 17.06 -0.57
CA ASP A 437 19.65 17.35 0.27
C ASP A 437 18.90 16.07 0.65
N CYS A 438 18.66 15.15 -0.31
CA CYS A 438 18.09 13.84 -0.02
C CYS A 438 18.93 13.04 0.97
N PHE A 439 20.26 13.03 0.82
CA PHE A 439 21.14 12.31 1.74
C PHE A 439 21.08 12.87 3.17
N LEU A 440 21.12 14.19 3.31
CA LEU A 440 21.07 14.86 4.61
C LEU A 440 19.71 14.64 5.30
N ILE A 441 18.60 14.74 4.57
CA ILE A 441 17.26 14.45 5.12
C ILE A 441 17.16 12.97 5.50
N ALA A 442 17.68 12.05 4.68
CA ALA A 442 17.70 10.62 5.01
C ALA A 442 18.50 10.32 6.29
N CYS A 443 19.59 11.06 6.55
CA CYS A 443 20.32 10.98 7.82
C CYS A 443 19.48 11.43 9.02
N GLN A 444 18.55 12.39 8.84
CA GLN A 444 17.61 12.83 9.88
C GLN A 444 16.51 11.79 10.14
N CYS A 445 16.07 11.06 9.11
CA CYS A 445 15.03 10.03 9.22
C CYS A 445 15.56 8.65 9.70
N SER A 446 16.81 8.57 10.17
CA SER A 446 17.43 7.34 10.66
C SER A 446 16.61 6.70 11.79
N PHE A 447 16.31 5.39 11.66
CA PHE A 447 15.47 4.50 12.51
C PHE A 447 14.52 5.14 13.54
N PRO A 448 13.20 4.83 13.50
CA PRO A 448 12.63 3.59 12.97
C PRO A 448 12.45 3.50 11.45
N ALA A 449 12.68 4.58 10.69
CA ALA A 449 12.38 4.61 9.26
C ALA A 449 13.50 4.12 8.32
N LEU A 450 14.80 4.34 8.62
CA LEU A 450 15.91 3.96 7.72
C LEU A 450 17.04 3.19 8.44
N GLU A 451 17.41 2.03 7.88
CA GLU A 451 18.56 1.24 8.33
C GLU A 451 19.89 1.78 7.78
N THR A 452 20.99 1.58 8.54
CA THR A 452 22.35 1.92 8.10
C THR A 452 22.70 1.28 6.74
N SER A 453 22.26 0.05 6.50
CA SER A 453 22.43 -0.69 5.25
C SER A 453 21.85 0.06 4.03
N THR A 454 20.77 0.80 4.25
CA THR A 454 20.10 1.58 3.20
C THR A 454 20.87 2.86 2.88
N LEU A 455 21.38 3.54 3.91
CA LEU A 455 22.26 4.71 3.75
C LEU A 455 23.58 4.34 3.05
N GLU A 456 24.13 3.16 3.35
CA GLU A 456 25.31 2.63 2.64
C GLU A 456 25.05 2.47 1.15
N ARG A 457 23.90 1.89 0.79
CA ARG A 457 23.51 1.69 -0.60
C ARG A 457 23.18 3.01 -1.29
N PHE A 458 22.62 3.98 -0.56
CA PHE A 458 22.41 5.35 -1.06
C PHE A 458 23.74 6.01 -1.43
N LEU A 459 24.74 5.99 -0.55
CA LEU A 459 26.07 6.55 -0.84
C LEU A 459 26.72 5.88 -2.05
N TYR A 460 26.63 4.55 -2.13
CA TYR A 460 27.14 3.81 -3.27
C TYR A 460 26.47 4.24 -4.60
N THR A 461 25.15 4.42 -4.57
CA THR A 461 24.35 4.75 -5.76
C THR A 461 24.54 6.20 -6.20
N SER A 462 24.61 7.14 -5.25
CA SER A 462 24.87 8.56 -5.48
C SER A 462 26.29 8.88 -5.94
N LYS A 463 27.23 7.93 -5.78
CA LYS A 463 28.68 8.14 -5.98
C LYS A 463 29.27 9.24 -5.11
N ILE A 464 28.57 9.63 -4.03
CA ILE A 464 29.15 10.50 -3.01
C ILE A 464 30.24 9.69 -2.30
N HIS A 465 31.48 10.14 -2.46
CA HIS A 465 32.60 9.57 -1.71
C HIS A 465 32.78 10.38 -0.43
N LEU A 466 32.72 9.73 0.72
CA LEU A 466 33.28 10.28 1.94
C LEU A 466 34.73 9.81 1.95
N GLN A 467 35.68 10.73 1.76
CA GLN A 467 37.10 10.46 1.96
C GLN A 467 37.61 11.43 3.01
N LYS A 468 38.43 10.91 3.93
CA LYS A 468 39.17 11.72 4.88
C LYS A 468 40.29 12.42 4.11
N VAL A 469 40.00 13.60 3.57
CA VAL A 469 41.00 14.43 2.92
C VAL A 469 41.86 15.06 4.01
N VAL A 470 43.14 14.69 4.02
CA VAL A 470 44.18 15.27 4.91
C VAL A 470 44.80 16.52 4.26
N ASP A 471 44.30 16.97 3.11
CA ASP A 471 44.91 18.05 2.35
C ASP A 471 44.55 19.45 2.87
N LEU A 472 45.61 20.22 3.09
CA LEU A 472 45.66 21.61 3.57
C LEU A 472 45.13 22.65 2.57
N HIS A 473 44.60 22.27 1.41
CA HIS A 473 44.17 23.20 0.36
C HIS A 473 42.81 22.80 -0.19
N VAL A 474 41.75 23.37 0.39
CA VAL A 474 40.38 23.21 -0.11
C VAL A 474 39.83 24.59 -0.47
N GLY A 475 39.42 24.73 -1.73
CA GLY A 475 38.77 25.92 -2.26
C GLY A 475 37.40 26.15 -1.63
N SER A 476 37.14 27.40 -1.29
CA SER A 476 36.00 27.88 -0.51
C SER A 476 34.77 28.13 -1.38
N LYS A 477 33.66 27.44 -1.10
CA LYS A 477 32.27 27.94 -1.28
C LYS A 477 31.35 27.16 -0.34
N VAL A 478 30.56 27.91 0.43
CA VAL A 478 29.74 27.44 1.57
C VAL A 478 28.41 26.89 1.06
N ILE A 479 28.00 25.72 1.53
CA ILE A 479 26.61 25.24 1.41
C ILE A 479 25.91 25.60 2.72
N GLU A 480 25.08 26.64 2.70
CA GLU A 480 24.23 27.01 3.84
C GLU A 480 22.97 26.12 3.85
N TYR A 481 22.74 25.43 4.97
CA TYR A 481 21.56 24.57 5.18
C TYR A 481 20.51 25.38 5.94
N ALA A 482 19.33 25.56 5.35
CA ALA A 482 18.20 26.21 6.02
C ALA A 482 17.45 25.20 6.89
N TYR A 483 17.23 25.54 8.17
CA TYR A 483 16.25 24.88 9.01
C TYR A 483 14.86 25.34 8.56
N ASP A 484 14.13 24.53 7.80
CA ASP A 484 12.69 24.73 7.66
C ASP A 484 12.03 24.34 8.98
N THR A 485 11.81 25.34 9.83
CA THR A 485 10.92 25.27 10.98
C THR A 485 9.57 25.84 10.54
N ASP A 486 8.60 24.93 10.48
CA ASP A 486 7.15 25.13 10.41
C ASP A 486 6.53 25.93 9.24
N LEU A 487 5.37 25.41 8.81
CA LEU A 487 4.38 25.95 7.86
C LEU A 487 3.81 27.36 8.19
N SER A 488 4.50 28.16 9.00
CA SER A 488 4.08 29.50 9.42
C SER A 488 4.92 30.65 8.85
N GLY A 489 5.89 30.37 7.98
CA GLY A 489 6.53 31.41 7.15
C GLY A 489 7.49 32.35 7.90
N THR A 490 7.96 32.00 9.10
CA THR A 490 9.08 32.69 9.73
C THR A 490 10.38 32.01 9.35
N GLN A 491 10.94 32.42 8.20
CA GLN A 491 12.29 32.10 7.79
C GLN A 491 13.30 32.58 8.84
N SER A 492 14.03 31.67 9.49
CA SER A 492 15.40 31.99 9.89
C SER A 492 16.31 31.71 8.69
N SER A 493 16.25 32.60 7.71
CA SER A 493 17.12 32.58 6.53
C SER A 493 18.55 32.92 6.96
N VAL A 494 19.50 32.01 6.73
CA VAL A 494 20.86 32.45 6.41
C VAL A 494 20.87 32.56 4.88
N HIS A 495 20.86 33.80 4.38
CA HIS A 495 20.92 34.08 2.95
C HIS A 495 22.38 34.12 2.49
N SER A 496 22.64 33.53 1.32
CA SER A 496 23.56 34.15 0.37
C SER A 496 23.16 33.85 -1.08
N ASP A 497 23.01 34.92 -1.86
CA ASP A 497 22.97 34.89 -3.33
C ASP A 497 24.29 34.29 -3.84
N MET A 498 24.22 33.23 -4.64
CA MET A 498 25.37 32.71 -5.40
C MET A 498 25.20 33.03 -6.88
N ASP A 499 25.91 34.07 -7.33
CA ASP A 499 26.19 34.29 -8.75
C ASP A 499 27.00 33.09 -9.30
N ALA A 500 26.34 32.26 -10.09
CA ALA A 500 26.93 31.15 -10.81
C ALA A 500 27.84 31.70 -11.93
N LYS A 501 29.11 31.90 -11.59
CA LYS A 501 30.19 31.93 -12.58
C LYS A 501 31.23 30.86 -12.24
N ASP A 502 31.44 30.02 -13.24
CA ASP A 502 32.45 29.00 -13.43
C ASP A 502 32.24 27.60 -12.81
N ASP A 503 32.66 26.64 -13.64
CA ASP A 503 32.47 25.20 -13.64
C ASP A 503 32.73 24.48 -12.28
N ARG A 504 31.85 23.51 -11.99
CA ARG A 504 31.93 22.44 -10.96
C ARG A 504 32.45 22.87 -9.56
N SER A 505 31.52 23.19 -8.66
CA SER A 505 31.83 23.29 -7.23
C SER A 505 31.84 21.92 -6.56
N GLU A 506 33.00 21.26 -6.48
CA GLU A 506 33.17 20.07 -5.64
C GLU A 506 33.17 20.49 -4.16
N ALA A 507 32.01 20.44 -3.50
CA ALA A 507 31.97 20.46 -2.04
C ALA A 507 32.85 19.29 -1.55
N THR A 508 33.86 19.58 -0.73
CA THR A 508 34.78 18.51 -0.34
C THR A 508 34.06 17.42 0.44
N THR A 509 34.48 16.19 0.21
CA THR A 509 33.96 14.99 0.86
C THR A 509 33.91 15.10 2.38
N CYS A 510 34.84 15.85 2.98
CA CYS A 510 34.86 16.20 4.40
C CYS A 510 33.69 17.09 4.83
N THR A 511 33.34 18.12 4.05
CA THR A 511 32.22 19.04 4.32
C THR A 511 30.89 18.29 4.31
N ILE A 512 30.67 17.42 3.33
CA ILE A 512 29.44 16.61 3.22
C ILE A 512 29.33 15.66 4.43
N GLY A 513 30.42 15.01 4.82
CA GLY A 513 30.45 14.15 6.00
C GLY A 513 30.12 14.90 7.29
N MET A 514 30.64 16.12 7.45
CA MET A 514 30.35 16.97 8.61
C MET A 514 28.88 17.38 8.66
N LEU A 515 28.30 17.79 7.52
CA LEU A 515 26.87 18.11 7.42
C LEU A 515 25.99 16.90 7.73
N ALA A 516 26.37 15.70 7.27
CA ALA A 516 25.65 14.46 7.59
C ALA A 516 25.69 14.16 9.10
N LEU A 517 26.83 14.39 9.76
CA LEU A 517 26.93 14.27 11.22
C LEU A 517 26.03 15.29 11.94
N HIS A 518 25.98 16.55 11.49
CA HIS A 518 25.05 17.55 12.03
C HIS A 518 23.59 17.13 11.85
N ALA A 519 23.23 16.61 10.67
CA ALA A 519 21.90 16.12 10.39
C ALA A 519 21.51 14.94 11.31
N THR A 520 22.39 13.94 11.50
CA THR A 520 22.17 12.83 12.45
C THR A 520 22.06 13.32 13.90
N VAL A 521 22.87 14.31 14.29
CA VAL A 521 22.82 14.93 15.61
C VAL A 521 21.49 15.66 15.85
N ALA A 522 20.99 16.38 14.85
CA ALA A 522 19.73 17.12 14.94
C ALA A 522 18.50 16.22 15.14
N ALA A 523 18.57 14.96 14.68
CA ALA A 523 17.52 13.96 14.85
C ALA A 523 17.59 13.21 16.19
N PHE A 524 18.61 13.46 17.02
CA PHE A 524 18.74 12.79 18.32
C PHE A 524 17.77 13.40 19.34
N GLU A 525 16.82 12.59 19.82
CA GLU A 525 15.69 13.08 20.62
C GLU A 525 15.55 12.44 22.00
N PRO A 526 15.02 13.17 23.00
CA PRO A 526 14.76 12.63 24.32
C PRO A 526 13.44 11.84 24.43
N ARG A 527 12.53 11.95 23.43
CA ARG A 527 11.14 11.46 23.48
C ARG A 527 10.84 10.01 23.04
N PRO A 528 11.73 9.16 22.47
CA PRO A 528 11.29 7.86 21.94
C PRO A 528 10.94 6.81 23.02
N PHE A 529 11.00 7.16 24.31
CA PHE A 529 11.00 6.21 25.42
C PHE A 529 9.66 5.62 25.89
N LEU A 530 8.57 5.88 25.18
CA LEU A 530 7.29 5.25 25.52
C LEU A 530 6.98 3.98 24.71
N ILE A 531 7.60 3.73 23.55
CA ILE A 531 7.11 2.66 22.64
C ILE A 531 8.21 1.87 21.87
N ASP A 532 9.44 2.38 21.62
CA ASP A 532 10.47 1.61 20.89
C ASP A 532 11.91 1.87 21.41
N GLU A 533 12.58 0.83 21.94
CA GLU A 533 13.84 0.95 22.71
C GLU A 533 15.11 1.20 21.84
N GLY A 534 15.01 1.28 20.50
CA GLY A 534 16.17 1.24 19.59
C GLY A 534 16.52 2.49 18.75
N SER A 535 15.71 3.56 18.75
CA SER A 535 15.87 4.70 17.80
C SER A 535 17.18 5.47 17.96
N ASN A 536 17.48 5.91 19.18
CA ASN A 536 18.72 6.66 19.42
C ASN A 536 19.98 5.79 19.26
N GLU A 537 19.90 4.48 19.52
CA GLU A 537 21.02 3.57 19.26
C GLU A 537 21.36 3.46 17.77
N ALA A 538 20.35 3.52 16.90
CA ALA A 538 20.56 3.53 15.46
C ALA A 538 21.21 4.83 14.99
N LEU A 539 20.83 5.98 15.55
CA LEU A 539 21.51 7.27 15.29
C LEU A 539 22.99 7.21 15.70
N VAL A 540 23.28 6.65 16.87
CA VAL A 540 24.67 6.42 17.33
C VAL A 540 25.43 5.52 16.35
N ARG A 541 24.80 4.44 15.88
CA ARG A 541 25.40 3.51 14.89
C ARG A 541 25.68 4.21 13.57
N ASN A 542 24.76 5.05 13.09
CA ASN A 542 24.90 5.83 11.86
C ASN A 542 26.01 6.87 11.98
N ALA A 543 26.08 7.61 13.10
CA ALA A 543 27.16 8.55 13.36
C ALA A 543 28.53 7.85 13.38
N LYS A 544 28.63 6.71 14.06
CA LYS A 544 29.85 5.89 14.09
C LYS A 544 30.24 5.45 12.68
N TRP A 545 29.29 4.94 11.91
CA TRP A 545 29.51 4.52 10.54
C TRP A 545 30.01 5.68 9.65
N LEU A 546 29.37 6.86 9.70
CA LEU A 546 29.80 8.04 8.95
C LEU A 546 31.26 8.41 9.23
N ILE A 547 31.66 8.40 10.51
CA ILE A 547 33.05 8.63 10.91
C ILE A 547 33.99 7.57 10.33
N THR A 548 33.62 6.27 10.36
CA THR A 548 34.44 5.23 9.74
C THR A 548 34.57 5.36 8.22
N LYS A 549 33.60 6.00 7.56
CA LYS A 549 33.65 6.32 6.13
C LYS A 549 34.45 7.59 5.83
N GLY A 550 34.94 8.30 6.84
CA GLY A 550 35.81 9.47 6.67
C GLY A 550 35.11 10.82 6.88
N ALA A 551 33.88 10.84 7.39
CA ALA A 551 33.29 12.07 7.89
C ALA A 551 34.12 12.60 9.08
N SER A 552 34.57 13.86 8.99
CA SER A 552 35.31 14.48 10.07
C SER A 552 34.35 15.20 11.03
N PRO A 553 34.48 14.99 12.36
CA PRO A 553 33.78 15.80 13.35
C PRO A 553 34.54 17.09 13.70
N THR A 554 35.62 17.41 12.98
CA THR A 554 36.36 18.68 13.10
C THR A 554 35.97 19.65 11.99
N VAL A 555 36.06 20.95 12.27
CA VAL A 555 35.77 22.00 11.29
C VAL A 555 36.94 22.07 10.30
N THR A 556 36.63 22.18 9.00
CA THR A 556 37.66 22.38 7.98
C THR A 556 38.07 23.86 7.97
N PRO A 557 39.37 24.21 8.04
CA PRO A 557 39.82 25.60 8.00
C PRO A 557 39.29 26.32 6.75
N GLY A 558 38.62 27.47 6.94
CA GLY A 558 38.06 28.27 5.84
C GLY A 558 36.56 28.08 5.56
N ILE A 559 35.87 27.21 6.30
CA ILE A 559 34.41 27.11 6.27
C ILE A 559 33.83 27.90 7.45
N ASP A 560 32.93 28.85 7.19
CA ASP A 560 32.29 29.71 8.21
C ASP A 560 31.20 28.98 9.03
N LEU A 561 31.31 27.64 9.13
CA LEU A 561 30.48 26.83 10.01
C LEU A 561 31.10 26.91 11.40
N LYS A 562 30.59 27.84 12.20
CA LYS A 562 31.01 28.13 13.59
C LYS A 562 30.93 26.94 14.58
N TRP A 563 30.62 25.71 14.14
CA TRP A 563 30.19 24.62 15.03
C TRP A 563 30.71 23.24 14.61
N SER A 564 31.48 22.57 15.49
CA SER A 564 31.72 21.13 15.37
C SER A 564 30.42 20.35 15.63
N PRO A 565 30.24 19.12 15.10
CA PRO A 565 29.06 18.30 15.40
C PRO A 565 28.86 18.05 16.89
N LEU A 566 29.95 17.92 17.66
CA LEU A 566 29.88 17.74 19.10
C LEU A 566 29.38 19.00 19.82
N LEU A 567 29.87 20.18 19.42
CA LEU A 567 29.39 21.45 19.97
C LEU A 567 27.92 21.69 19.59
N HIS A 568 27.55 21.41 18.35
CA HIS A 568 26.17 21.50 17.88
C HIS A 568 25.25 20.56 18.67
N PHE A 569 25.68 19.33 18.96
CA PHE A 569 24.92 18.39 19.77
C PHE A 569 24.61 18.95 21.16
N PHE A 570 25.61 19.53 21.83
CA PHE A 570 25.39 20.16 23.13
C PHE A 570 24.47 21.36 23.06
N ASP A 571 24.60 22.18 22.02
CA ASP A 571 23.72 23.33 21.80
C ASP A 571 22.27 22.90 21.57
N THR A 572 22.04 21.90 20.72
CA THR A 572 20.73 21.29 20.47
C THR A 572 20.13 20.79 21.78
N ILE A 573 20.88 20.04 22.57
CA ILE A 573 20.44 19.58 23.90
C ILE A 573 20.02 20.76 24.79
N THR A 574 20.82 21.83 24.87
CA THR A 574 20.51 22.97 25.75
C THR A 574 19.30 23.80 25.31
N LYS A 575 19.09 23.94 24.00
CA LYS A 575 18.08 24.85 23.43
C LYS A 575 16.74 24.17 23.19
N THR A 576 16.76 22.89 22.78
CA THR A 576 15.56 22.22 22.23
C THR A 576 14.95 21.22 23.20
N TRP A 577 15.69 20.69 24.17
CA TRP A 577 15.18 19.64 25.05
C TRP A 577 14.46 20.19 26.28
N ASP A 578 13.19 19.82 26.43
CA ASP A 578 12.41 20.13 27.63
C ASP A 578 12.92 19.32 28.84
N ARG A 579 13.19 20.01 29.96
CA ARG A 579 13.69 19.40 31.21
C ARG A 579 12.77 18.32 31.76
N ASP A 580 11.46 18.51 31.68
CA ASP A 580 10.49 17.55 32.25
C ASP A 580 10.41 16.28 31.39
N CYS A 581 10.56 16.44 30.07
CA CYS A 581 10.61 15.32 29.14
C CYS A 581 11.86 14.46 29.34
N VAL A 582 13.03 15.11 29.37
CA VAL A 582 14.32 14.48 29.61
C VAL A 582 14.33 13.69 30.91
N THR A 583 13.86 14.31 31.99
CA THR A 583 13.93 13.69 33.33
C THR A 583 13.09 12.43 33.46
N ASN A 584 12.02 12.29 32.67
CA ASN A 584 11.24 11.05 32.58
C ASN A 584 11.95 9.99 31.73
N ALA A 585 12.59 10.36 30.63
CA ALA A 585 13.31 9.43 29.76
C ALA A 585 14.52 8.76 30.44
N PHE A 586 15.22 9.48 31.33
CA PHE A 586 16.34 8.92 32.12
C PHE A 586 15.91 7.88 33.17
N GLN A 587 14.61 7.65 33.42
CA GLN A 587 14.14 6.61 34.34
C GLN A 587 14.32 5.18 33.80
N GLY A 588 14.46 5.03 32.48
CA GLY A 588 14.68 3.74 31.80
C GLY A 588 16.14 3.34 31.57
N GLY A 589 17.12 4.21 31.85
CA GLY A 589 18.57 3.93 31.71
C GLY A 589 19.14 4.03 30.28
N THR A 590 18.40 3.58 29.28
CA THR A 590 18.78 3.47 27.86
C THR A 590 19.06 4.81 27.15
N LEU A 591 18.37 5.91 27.46
CA LEU A 591 18.72 7.25 26.94
C LEU A 591 20.12 7.70 27.40
N ALA A 592 20.46 7.39 28.66
CA ALA A 592 21.74 7.76 29.25
C ALA A 592 22.90 7.06 28.54
N GLU A 593 22.72 5.77 28.24
CA GLU A 593 23.66 4.97 27.47
C GLU A 593 23.79 5.50 26.03
N ALA A 594 22.68 5.77 25.34
CA ALA A 594 22.71 6.30 23.98
C ALA A 594 23.40 7.69 23.92
N LEU A 595 23.10 8.58 24.86
CA LEU A 595 23.74 9.90 24.98
C LEU A 595 25.25 9.75 25.19
N ALA A 596 25.65 8.91 26.14
CA ALA A 596 27.06 8.67 26.45
C ALA A 596 27.80 8.08 25.25
N ASN A 597 27.18 7.13 24.54
CA ASN A 597 27.73 6.54 23.33
C ASN A 597 27.85 7.55 22.19
N MET A 598 26.88 8.46 22.01
CA MET A 598 26.95 9.52 20.99
C MET A 598 28.13 10.46 21.25
N ILE A 599 28.28 10.93 22.50
CA ILE A 599 29.40 11.80 22.91
C ILE A 599 30.73 11.07 22.72
N LYS A 600 30.80 9.80 23.09
CA LYS A 600 31.98 8.95 22.87
C LYS A 600 32.36 8.89 21.40
N VAL A 601 31.42 8.55 20.53
CA VAL A 601 31.65 8.41 19.08
C VAL A 601 32.16 9.72 18.47
N LEU A 602 31.52 10.85 18.78
CA LEU A 602 31.94 12.16 18.28
C LEU A 602 33.27 12.64 18.90
N GLY A 603 33.48 12.35 20.18
CA GLY A 603 34.68 12.72 20.93
C GLY A 603 35.93 11.97 20.47
N GLU A 604 35.85 10.64 20.37
CA GLU A 604 36.93 9.79 19.83
C GLU A 604 37.26 10.14 18.37
N GLY A 605 36.28 10.64 17.62
CA GLY A 605 36.49 11.14 16.26
C GLY A 605 37.24 12.48 16.17
N GLY A 606 37.52 13.15 17.29
CA GLY A 606 38.22 14.44 17.35
C GLY A 606 37.32 15.66 17.60
N GLY A 607 36.02 15.47 17.86
CA GLY A 607 35.06 16.57 18.04
C GLY A 607 35.36 17.51 19.23
N TRP A 608 36.21 17.09 20.16
CA TRP A 608 36.70 17.92 21.28
C TRP A 608 37.62 19.06 20.85
N PHE A 609 38.23 18.98 19.66
CA PHE A 609 39.14 19.97 19.12
C PHE A 609 38.64 20.47 17.75
N PRO A 610 37.60 21.33 17.72
CA PRO A 610 36.95 21.77 16.48
C PRO A 610 37.91 22.36 15.45
N LEU A 611 38.88 23.16 15.91
CA LEU A 611 39.89 23.84 15.07
C LEU A 611 41.30 23.21 15.20
N GLY A 612 41.37 21.99 15.74
CA GLY A 612 42.62 21.26 15.97
C GLY A 612 43.17 21.39 17.39
N GLU A 613 44.11 20.51 17.75
CA GLU A 613 44.58 20.31 19.13
C GLU A 613 45.32 21.52 19.76
N ASN A 614 45.68 22.50 18.93
CA ASN A 614 46.41 23.71 19.34
C ASN A 614 45.49 24.89 19.67
N ASP A 615 44.20 24.82 19.34
CA ASP A 615 43.23 25.88 19.65
C ASP A 615 42.53 25.58 21.00
N GLU A 616 43.14 26.06 22.08
CA GLU A 616 42.61 25.88 23.43
C GLU A 616 41.30 26.63 23.67
N GLY A 617 41.04 27.73 22.95
CA GLY A 617 39.85 28.55 23.12
C GLY A 617 38.58 27.87 22.64
N THR A 618 38.63 27.24 21.46
CA THR A 618 37.50 26.46 20.93
C THR A 618 37.31 25.12 21.65
N MET A 619 38.39 24.48 22.10
CA MET A 619 38.30 23.33 23.00
C MET A 619 37.56 23.71 24.30
N PHE A 620 37.96 24.79 24.97
CA PHE A 620 37.32 25.24 26.20
C PHE A 620 35.84 25.58 25.99
N SER A 621 35.50 26.22 24.86
CA SER A 621 34.11 26.49 24.49
C SER A 621 33.28 25.21 24.33
N THR A 622 33.86 24.17 23.73
CA THR A 622 33.24 22.84 23.57
C THR A 622 33.03 22.15 24.92
N VAL A 623 34.02 22.21 25.81
CA VAL A 623 33.94 21.68 27.18
C VAL A 623 32.86 22.42 27.99
N LEU A 624 32.81 23.75 27.88
CA LEU A 624 31.81 24.57 28.58
C LEU A 624 30.39 24.25 28.10
N ALA A 625 30.19 24.09 26.79
CA ALA A 625 28.91 23.70 26.21
C ALA A 625 28.48 22.31 26.70
N CYS A 626 29.39 21.33 26.70
CA CYS A 626 29.16 20.00 27.28
C CYS A 626 28.70 20.09 28.74
N HIS A 627 29.43 20.84 29.55
CA HIS A 627 29.14 21.00 30.97
C HIS A 627 27.78 21.66 31.21
N THR A 628 27.43 22.64 30.37
CA THR A 628 26.15 23.34 30.44
C THR A 628 24.99 22.45 30.00
N ALA A 629 25.15 21.69 28.92
CA ALA A 629 24.17 20.71 28.43
C ALA A 629 23.90 19.63 29.47
N LEU A 630 24.95 19.03 30.05
CA LEU A 630 24.79 18.03 31.09
C LEU A 630 24.16 18.63 32.36
N LYS A 631 24.48 19.87 32.75
CA LYS A 631 23.77 20.55 33.86
C LYS A 631 22.30 20.83 33.57
N ALA A 632 21.95 21.12 32.31
CA ALA A 632 20.58 21.42 31.92
C ALA A 632 19.69 20.16 31.91
N VAL A 633 20.28 19.00 31.56
CA VAL A 633 19.58 17.74 31.29
C VAL A 633 19.69 16.74 32.45
N LEU A 634 20.83 16.70 33.15
CA LEU A 634 21.01 15.83 34.31
C LEU A 634 20.33 16.48 35.52
N PRO A 635 19.27 15.89 36.06
CA PRO A 635 18.62 16.41 37.25
C PRO A 635 19.55 16.30 38.46
N THR A 636 19.56 17.33 39.31
CA THR A 636 20.02 17.22 40.70
C THR A 636 19.05 16.33 41.47
N SER A 637 19.12 15.00 41.30
CA SER A 637 18.07 14.11 41.79
C SER A 637 18.44 13.32 43.06
N SER A 638 17.45 13.19 43.93
CA SER A 638 17.46 12.59 45.27
C SER A 638 17.04 11.11 45.29
N GLY A 639 17.04 10.41 44.14
CA GLY A 639 16.61 9.00 44.03
C GLY A 639 17.75 8.06 43.63
N GLN A 640 17.93 6.95 44.36
CA GLN A 640 19.11 6.06 44.28
C GLN A 640 19.34 5.44 42.88
N ARG A 641 18.31 4.87 42.22
CA ARG A 641 18.43 4.31 40.85
C ARG A 641 18.68 5.37 39.77
N ARG A 642 18.16 6.59 39.96
CA ARG A 642 18.36 7.72 39.05
C ARG A 642 19.79 8.26 39.14
N GLY A 643 20.38 8.21 40.33
CA GLY A 643 21.78 8.57 40.55
C GLY A 643 22.77 7.63 39.85
N GLU A 644 22.49 6.33 39.79
CA GLU A 644 23.38 5.32 39.20
C GLU A 644 23.51 5.48 37.67
N ALA A 645 22.42 5.53 36.91
CA ALA A 645 22.47 5.70 35.45
C ALA A 645 23.08 7.05 35.03
N ILE A 646 22.83 8.11 35.80
CA ILE A 646 23.42 9.44 35.58
C ILE A 646 24.93 9.42 35.87
N ALA A 647 25.35 8.76 36.96
CA ALA A 647 26.76 8.60 37.29
C ALA A 647 27.49 7.75 36.24
N GLU A 648 26.84 6.71 35.72
CA GLU A 648 27.38 5.85 34.66
C GLU A 648 27.58 6.64 33.34
N ALA A 649 26.56 7.37 32.87
CA ALA A 649 26.70 8.20 31.68
C ALA A 649 27.81 9.26 31.85
N ARG A 650 27.90 9.88 33.03
CA ARG A 650 28.99 10.82 33.36
C ARG A 650 30.36 10.15 33.34
N ASN A 651 30.51 8.97 33.92
CA ASN A 651 31.76 8.22 33.93
C ASN A 651 32.19 7.84 32.51
N VAL A 652 31.25 7.43 31.66
CA VAL A 652 31.53 7.14 30.25
C VAL A 652 32.00 8.40 29.53
N ILE A 653 31.29 9.52 29.68
CA ILE A 653 31.67 10.81 29.07
C ILE A 653 33.07 11.25 29.52
N GLU A 654 33.36 11.20 30.82
CA GLU A 654 34.67 11.55 31.38
C GLU A 654 35.79 10.61 30.88
N SER A 655 35.50 9.31 30.71
CA SER A 655 36.46 8.35 30.16
C SER A 655 36.83 8.60 28.70
N CYS A 656 35.99 9.32 27.95
CA CYS A 656 36.21 9.63 26.54
C CYS A 656 36.92 10.96 26.32
N MET A 657 37.22 11.72 27.39
CA MET A 657 37.90 13.00 27.29
C MET A 657 39.42 12.81 27.19
N PRO A 658 40.09 13.40 26.19
CA PRO A 658 41.54 13.51 26.18
C PRO A 658 42.07 14.20 27.45
N PRO A 659 43.32 13.95 27.89
CA PRO A 659 43.86 14.49 29.14
C PRO A 659 43.69 16.01 29.31
N LYS A 660 43.99 16.78 28.25
CA LYS A 660 43.82 18.26 28.24
C LYS A 660 42.36 18.69 28.42
N VAL A 661 41.44 17.98 27.78
CA VAL A 661 39.99 18.25 27.84
C VAL A 661 39.46 17.93 29.24
N PHE A 662 39.93 16.83 29.82
CA PHE A 662 39.56 16.40 31.17
C PHE A 662 40.06 17.35 32.26
N GLU A 663 41.24 17.94 32.10
CA GLU A 663 41.74 19.00 33.00
C GLU A 663 40.86 20.25 32.94
N ALA A 664 40.49 20.71 31.73
CA ALA A 664 39.56 21.82 31.56
C ALA A 664 38.17 21.50 32.17
N TRP A 665 37.67 20.29 31.98
CA TRP A 665 36.41 19.81 32.58
C TRP A 665 36.43 19.89 34.11
N LYS A 666 37.52 19.45 34.75
CA LYS A 666 37.70 19.53 36.20
C LYS A 666 37.70 20.97 36.71
N SER A 667 38.33 21.89 35.98
CA SER A 667 38.37 23.30 36.37
C SER A 667 37.00 23.98 36.40
N LEU A 668 36.05 23.51 35.57
CA LEU A 668 34.67 24.01 35.53
C LEU A 668 33.76 23.34 36.58
N SER A 669 34.18 22.20 37.12
CA SER A 669 33.45 21.41 38.12
C SER A 669 33.82 21.79 39.57
N GLN A 670 34.94 22.49 39.76
CA GLN A 670 35.36 23.14 41.01
C GLN A 670 34.69 24.49 41.15
#